data_AF-A0A836LLK4-F1
#
_entry.id   AF-A0A836LLK4-F1
#
_cell.length_a   1.000
_cell.length_b   1.000
_cell.length_c   1.000
_cell.angle_alpha   90.00
_cell.angle_beta   90.00
_cell.angle_gamma   90.00
#
_symmetry.space_group_name_H-M   'P 1'
#
loop_
_entity.id
_entity.type
_entity.pdbx_description
1 polymer ?
#
loop_
_entity_poly.entity_id
_entity_poly.type
_entity_poly.pdbx_seq_one_letter_code
_entity_poly.pdbx_strand_id
1 'polypeptide(L)'
;MKGIGRQSFLVVFDFDHTVVDCNTDEVIPAALGRREMHRRMMLEKDRMQWTKLMDTVIAPFHRDELAKAARDTVTIDQRMPEVFQYLVDAQKQYTVAAPVAVLPGDARAAAVQDNMPGFVEISIVSDANVLFIDAALDARLPGVKERISQIHSNPFYDLTAPGVPADAGLGTCYGADRPAGSLNANDEEERDAMHNPGMTRKSRVCWYEPYGHQCQCCLAGGKPNMCKSIAIERLLQTTSLIDPTIIFVGDGANDYCPVLNVLRPRDYMFARRDFPIHHILAGAPHPASSKNGVASDVGGCCHIGLWKDARELRELFQLAMEHPGARLPTLVRFRDASAHEFRSITMTKRIPSVLKRTLQELSNASATSAKGRQRVIELVRDAEANGMVPPLPGQTCVPAWLRNYAYVSEYDNINNGNVAQRVSPAAEGDEGLISPRWGQVPWLHGEIYLYHLLWQYLMMQDDAEGTAEEDAAATAGTASVFNVVTQHAIHNPLFSQECRVASTPGMISPPVVEMQSTRDVTPLVCRPALIADSVVVRRVQHGSDGPAKQVSYAELVRQPSGCAIPAAETFFSEYRDIFAREKRDVLLNFLKARVVPMLACQPWGADRDYGGILLRWMLWGNGIDLSMFTLDQLAGSHGRAVGGAVKSHGGDVAALRELEKAASLAQDANIVGNELAKVEAHLQRLLGPGDAGSVTRQVDIVMDNVGVECIADLCFGLWYVNQAAKPGATTAAGNARVVYHVKPMPYYVSDVTPRDLDLTLAELEGTYTDEAFEPDATTRATLKSVLEPFIAQVRGCFASGAFAVDADTVWTQPSEYRDLPPRVMNRYFFTQRVSPPAPAGDAAAKTGGSGVAAALAATACPASSAAGLYRMNKAHVKARSGLVVFKGDLNYRRLIGDRYWDRTDFLTTLAKEEKPDLRTSPASYSAEEQAIVGELTQDTPADALMDSPTFAEVISAYWPTQAVPVCSIRTMKSECCLGVPGDVKARLDQDVGLTWRISGKYGQILFAC
;
A
#
# COMPACT_ATOMS: atom_id res chain seq x y z
N MET A 1 -8.23 12.45 -25.85
CA MET A 1 -8.28 12.89 -24.44
C MET A 1 -6.90 12.81 -23.75
N LYS A 2 -6.02 13.82 -23.91
CA LYS A 2 -4.65 13.79 -23.35
C LYS A 2 -4.66 13.65 -21.81
N GLY A 3 -3.86 12.73 -21.27
CA GLY A 3 -3.50 12.68 -19.84
C GLY A 3 -4.27 11.70 -18.95
N ILE A 4 -5.43 11.19 -19.37
CA ILE A 4 -6.18 10.21 -18.59
C ILE A 4 -5.39 8.89 -18.48
N GLY A 5 -5.00 8.52 -17.26
CA GLY A 5 -4.24 7.30 -16.97
C GLY A 5 -2.73 7.49 -16.73
N ARG A 6 -2.22 8.71 -16.81
CA ARG A 6 -0.85 9.04 -16.41
C ARG A 6 -0.68 8.98 -14.89
N GLN A 7 0.53 8.65 -14.44
CA GLN A 7 0.94 8.79 -13.04
C GLN A 7 0.85 10.26 -12.63
N SER A 8 -0.07 10.59 -11.72
CA SER A 8 -0.20 11.93 -11.17
C SER A 8 0.75 12.15 -9.99
N PHE A 9 1.04 13.41 -9.66
CA PHE A 9 1.99 13.79 -8.61
C PHE A 9 1.36 14.76 -7.60
N LEU A 10 1.32 14.37 -6.33
CA LEU A 10 1.01 15.25 -5.21
C LEU A 10 2.34 15.75 -4.63
N VAL A 11 2.72 16.97 -4.94
CA VAL A 11 3.95 17.60 -4.45
C VAL A 11 3.63 18.36 -3.16
N VAL A 12 4.26 17.97 -2.05
CA VAL A 12 4.03 18.53 -0.72
C VAL A 12 5.33 19.13 -0.21
N PHE A 13 5.31 20.43 0.07
CA PHE A 13 6.46 21.16 0.61
C PHE A 13 6.28 21.46 2.11
N ASP A 14 7.31 21.26 2.92
CA ASP A 14 7.52 22.14 4.08
C ASP A 14 7.91 23.55 3.60
N PHE A 15 7.69 24.57 4.44
CA PHE A 15 7.95 25.95 4.07
C PHE A 15 9.31 26.44 4.55
N ASP A 16 9.49 26.53 5.88
CA ASP A 16 10.74 26.95 6.51
C ASP A 16 11.89 26.05 6.09
N HIS A 17 13.06 26.64 5.87
CA HIS A 17 14.27 25.96 5.38
C HIS A 17 14.10 25.07 4.12
N THR A 18 12.94 25.08 3.45
CA THR A 18 12.63 24.21 2.31
C THR A 18 12.21 25.03 1.10
N VAL A 19 11.08 25.74 1.15
CA VAL A 19 10.69 26.73 0.12
C VAL A 19 11.47 28.02 0.31
N VAL A 20 11.67 28.44 1.56
CA VAL A 20 12.49 29.60 1.94
C VAL A 20 13.78 29.15 2.61
N ASP A 21 14.86 29.90 2.46
CA ASP A 21 16.20 29.51 2.97
C ASP A 21 16.46 30.00 4.41
N CYS A 22 15.40 30.08 5.21
CA CYS A 22 15.43 30.55 6.59
C CYS A 22 14.25 30.01 7.39
N ASN A 23 14.33 30.10 8.71
CA ASN A 23 13.19 29.89 9.61
C ASN A 23 12.41 31.20 9.79
N THR A 24 11.17 31.26 9.29
CA THR A 24 10.29 32.45 9.37
C THR A 24 9.97 32.85 10.81
N ASP A 25 9.76 31.87 11.69
CA ASP A 25 9.53 32.09 13.13
C ASP A 25 10.74 32.74 13.83
N GLU A 26 11.95 32.61 13.29
CA GLU A 26 13.13 33.28 13.83
C GLU A 26 13.41 34.65 13.19
N VAL A 27 13.35 34.76 11.85
CA VAL A 27 13.78 35.98 11.15
C VAL A 27 12.76 37.11 11.26
N ILE A 28 11.46 36.80 11.21
CA ILE A 28 10.39 37.82 11.20
C ILE A 28 10.27 38.50 12.58
N PRO A 29 10.20 37.79 13.72
CA PRO A 29 10.23 38.45 15.02
C PRO A 29 11.56 39.18 15.28
N ALA A 30 12.68 38.67 14.76
CA ALA A 30 13.96 39.35 14.88
C ALA A 30 13.98 40.71 14.15
N ALA A 31 13.37 40.80 12.96
CA ALA A 31 13.17 42.05 12.23
C ALA A 31 12.35 43.08 13.02
N LEU A 32 11.36 42.58 13.79
CA LEU A 32 10.49 43.36 14.67
C LEU A 32 11.09 43.60 16.08
N GLY A 33 12.40 43.37 16.25
CA GLY A 33 13.11 43.62 17.51
C GLY A 33 12.86 42.61 18.64
N ARG A 34 12.17 41.50 18.38
CA ARG A 34 11.81 40.48 19.39
C ARG A 34 12.84 39.36 19.58
N ARG A 35 13.99 39.40 18.88
CA ARG A 35 15.01 38.32 18.90
C ARG A 35 15.38 37.84 20.31
N GLU A 36 15.65 38.76 21.23
CA GLU A 36 16.07 38.40 22.59
C GLU A 36 14.90 37.82 23.43
N MET A 37 13.69 38.33 23.23
CA MET A 37 12.47 37.78 23.85
C MET A 37 12.21 36.36 23.35
N HIS A 38 12.27 36.14 22.04
CA HIS A 38 12.14 34.82 21.42
C HIS A 38 13.17 33.83 21.98
N ARG A 39 14.46 34.22 22.00
CA ARG A 39 15.55 33.39 22.53
C ARG A 39 15.39 33.04 24.00
N ARG A 40 14.98 33.99 24.85
CA ARG A 40 14.70 33.77 26.27
C ARG A 40 13.53 32.79 26.46
N MET A 41 12.42 32.98 25.75
CA MET A 41 11.28 32.06 25.83
C MET A 41 11.60 30.66 25.28
N MET A 42 12.48 30.56 24.26
CA MET A 42 13.01 29.28 23.79
C MET A 42 13.88 28.55 24.83
N LEU A 43 14.54 29.26 25.75
CA LEU A 43 15.30 28.67 26.86
C LEU A 43 14.37 28.17 27.98
N GLU A 44 13.17 28.73 28.10
CA GLU A 44 12.08 28.25 28.97
C GLU A 44 11.28 27.09 28.32
N LYS A 45 11.89 26.37 27.34
CA LYS A 45 11.28 25.41 26.41
C LYS A 45 10.39 24.34 27.04
N ASP A 46 10.63 23.97 28.29
CA ASP A 46 9.93 22.91 28.99
C ASP A 46 8.65 23.39 29.70
N ARG A 47 8.37 24.70 29.66
CA ARG A 47 7.12 25.32 30.16
C ARG A 47 6.14 25.71 29.05
N MET A 48 6.58 25.87 27.80
CA MET A 48 5.74 26.40 26.71
C MET A 48 5.91 25.65 25.38
N GLN A 49 4.79 25.45 24.67
CA GLN A 49 4.74 24.85 23.33
C GLN A 49 5.04 25.87 22.22
N TRP A 50 5.60 25.44 21.09
CA TRP A 50 6.14 26.32 20.04
C TRP A 50 5.11 27.32 19.50
N THR A 51 3.94 26.86 19.06
CA THR A 51 2.87 27.73 18.56
C THR A 51 2.37 28.74 19.60
N LYS A 52 2.37 28.37 20.90
CA LYS A 52 2.02 29.31 22.00
C LYS A 52 3.12 30.36 22.23
N LEU A 53 4.39 29.99 22.06
CA LEU A 53 5.52 30.91 22.11
C LEU A 53 5.41 31.93 20.97
N MET A 54 5.19 31.46 19.74
CA MET A 54 5.05 32.31 18.55
C MET A 54 3.85 33.25 18.63
N ASP A 55 2.68 32.75 19.04
CA ASP A 55 1.49 33.55 19.36
C ASP A 55 1.82 34.74 20.29
N THR A 56 2.59 34.48 21.34
CA THR A 56 2.97 35.49 22.34
C THR A 56 3.98 36.50 21.79
N VAL A 57 4.94 36.04 20.98
CA VAL A 57 5.99 36.88 20.40
C VAL A 57 5.44 37.84 19.35
N ILE A 58 4.46 37.42 18.54
CA ILE A 58 3.85 38.27 17.51
C ILE A 58 2.65 39.09 17.99
N ALA A 59 2.06 38.75 19.15
CA ALA A 59 0.85 39.37 19.68
C ALA A 59 0.77 40.92 19.54
N PRO A 60 1.84 41.71 19.80
CA PRO A 60 1.74 43.18 19.81
C PRO A 60 1.75 43.88 18.44
N PHE A 61 1.87 43.14 17.33
CA PHE A 61 2.04 43.70 15.98
C PHE A 61 0.79 43.53 15.12
N HIS A 62 0.53 44.46 14.20
CA HIS A 62 -0.52 44.32 13.19
C HIS A 62 -0.09 43.39 12.05
N ARG A 63 -1.09 42.86 11.32
CA ARG A 63 -0.89 42.06 10.10
C ARG A 63 0.08 42.71 9.10
N ASP A 64 -0.04 44.01 8.86
CA ASP A 64 0.79 44.71 7.87
C ASP A 64 2.25 44.89 8.33
N GLU A 65 2.50 45.02 9.63
CA GLU A 65 3.86 45.08 10.21
C GLU A 65 4.56 43.72 10.06
N LEU A 66 3.84 42.63 10.38
CA LEU A 66 4.30 41.25 10.23
C LEU A 66 4.55 40.90 8.76
N ALA A 67 3.60 41.23 7.87
CA ALA A 67 3.75 41.01 6.44
C ALA A 67 4.92 41.82 5.86
N LYS A 68 5.10 43.09 6.27
CA LYS A 68 6.27 43.90 5.86
C LYS A 68 7.59 43.25 6.33
N ALA A 69 7.67 42.84 7.59
CA ALA A 69 8.84 42.16 8.14
C ALA A 69 9.17 40.86 7.37
N ALA A 70 8.16 40.07 6.97
CA ALA A 70 8.33 38.91 6.11
C ALA A 70 8.95 39.29 4.74
N ARG A 71 8.36 40.26 4.04
CA ARG A 71 8.85 40.74 2.73
C ARG A 71 10.28 41.29 2.79
N ASP A 72 10.65 41.93 3.90
CA ASP A 72 11.95 42.56 4.07
C ASP A 72 13.05 41.56 4.46
N THR A 73 12.73 40.46 5.16
CA THR A 73 13.74 39.60 5.80
C THR A 73 13.75 38.13 5.41
N VAL A 74 12.66 37.58 4.86
CA VAL A 74 12.64 36.18 4.42
C VAL A 74 13.53 36.03 3.18
N THR A 75 14.46 35.08 3.22
CA THR A 75 15.39 34.77 2.14
C THR A 75 15.00 33.49 1.41
N ILE A 76 15.44 33.35 0.17
CA ILE A 76 15.17 32.19 -0.67
C ILE A 76 16.42 31.88 -1.51
N ASP A 77 16.63 30.62 -1.88
CA ASP A 77 17.63 30.27 -2.89
C ASP A 77 17.31 31.01 -4.20
N GLN A 78 18.30 31.65 -4.80
CA GLN A 78 18.16 32.45 -6.02
C GLN A 78 17.57 31.65 -7.20
N ARG A 79 17.68 30.32 -7.18
CA ARG A 79 17.17 29.41 -8.21
C ARG A 79 15.88 28.69 -7.83
N MET A 80 15.33 28.90 -6.63
CA MET A 80 14.03 28.33 -6.25
C MET A 80 12.87 28.73 -7.19
N PRO A 81 12.84 29.95 -7.77
CA PRO A 81 11.86 30.27 -8.81
C PRO A 81 11.90 29.32 -10.01
N GLU A 82 13.06 28.73 -10.35
CA GLU A 82 13.15 27.72 -11.43
C GLU A 82 12.47 26.40 -11.05
N VAL A 83 12.47 26.02 -9.77
CA VAL A 83 11.80 24.80 -9.27
C VAL A 83 10.28 24.96 -9.41
N PHE A 84 9.74 26.08 -8.94
CA PHE A 84 8.30 26.34 -9.07
C PHE A 84 7.89 26.57 -10.52
N GLN A 85 8.68 27.27 -11.32
CA GLN A 85 8.42 27.42 -12.76
C GLN A 85 8.35 26.05 -13.46
N TYR A 86 9.27 25.14 -13.13
CA TYR A 86 9.26 23.77 -13.65
C TYR A 86 7.96 23.02 -13.28
N LEU A 87 7.55 23.05 -12.00
CA LEU A 87 6.31 22.39 -11.56
C LEU A 87 5.06 23.02 -12.19
N VAL A 88 5.03 24.34 -12.34
CA VAL A 88 3.91 25.06 -12.98
C VAL A 88 3.84 24.78 -14.49
N ASP A 89 4.97 24.60 -15.16
CA ASP A 89 4.97 24.18 -16.56
C ASP A 89 4.57 22.70 -16.71
N ALA A 90 4.93 21.84 -15.75
CA ALA A 90 4.40 20.48 -15.65
C ALA A 90 2.88 20.43 -15.34
N GLN A 91 2.32 21.40 -14.62
CA GLN A 91 0.86 21.54 -14.50
C GLN A 91 0.22 21.89 -15.86
N LYS A 92 0.75 22.89 -16.57
CA LYS A 92 0.20 23.38 -17.85
C LYS A 92 0.29 22.36 -18.97
N GLN A 93 1.45 21.71 -19.14
CA GLN A 93 1.72 20.79 -20.25
C GLN A 93 0.76 19.59 -20.27
N TYR A 94 0.20 19.25 -19.12
CA TYR A 94 -0.66 18.08 -18.91
C TYR A 94 -2.12 18.46 -18.59
N THR A 95 -2.48 19.75 -18.63
CA THR A 95 -3.86 20.20 -18.45
C THR A 95 -4.74 19.71 -19.61
N VAL A 96 -5.80 18.98 -19.29
CA VAL A 96 -6.78 18.52 -20.30
C VAL A 96 -7.64 19.68 -20.74
N ALA A 97 -7.74 19.94 -22.05
CA ALA A 97 -8.70 20.92 -22.56
C ALA A 97 -10.13 20.43 -22.30
N ALA A 98 -10.95 21.26 -21.65
CA ALA A 98 -12.35 20.94 -21.33
C ALA A 98 -13.12 20.57 -22.61
N PRO A 99 -13.82 19.41 -22.67
CA PRO A 99 -14.44 18.94 -23.93
C PRO A 99 -15.65 19.75 -24.45
N VAL A 100 -16.04 20.86 -23.81
CA VAL A 100 -17.33 21.53 -24.05
C VAL A 100 -17.19 23.04 -24.08
N ALA A 101 -17.86 23.68 -25.04
CA ALA A 101 -18.12 25.12 -25.01
C ALA A 101 -19.18 25.40 -23.94
N VAL A 102 -18.73 25.85 -22.75
CA VAL A 102 -19.57 26.14 -21.60
C VAL A 102 -20.57 27.26 -21.94
N LEU A 103 -21.87 26.98 -21.80
CA LEU A 103 -22.89 28.03 -21.77
C LEU A 103 -22.79 28.78 -20.43
N PRO A 104 -22.67 30.13 -20.43
CA PRO A 104 -22.56 30.89 -19.19
C PRO A 104 -23.75 30.63 -18.25
N GLY A 105 -23.47 30.14 -17.05
CA GLY A 105 -24.47 29.90 -16.00
C GLY A 105 -24.81 28.44 -15.68
N ASP A 106 -24.25 27.45 -16.38
CA ASP A 106 -24.43 26.04 -16.00
C ASP A 106 -23.49 25.63 -14.84
N ALA A 107 -24.04 25.57 -13.63
CA ALA A 107 -23.32 25.13 -12.43
C ALA A 107 -22.74 23.71 -12.55
N ARG A 108 -23.34 22.83 -13.38
CA ARG A 108 -22.85 21.47 -13.61
C ARG A 108 -21.56 21.46 -14.42
N ALA A 109 -21.46 22.35 -15.41
CA ALA A 109 -20.26 22.48 -16.23
C ALA A 109 -19.08 23.02 -15.41
N ALA A 110 -19.32 23.99 -14.52
CA ALA A 110 -18.32 24.49 -13.58
C ALA A 110 -17.86 23.38 -12.61
N ALA A 111 -18.79 22.72 -11.92
CA ALA A 111 -18.46 21.64 -10.98
C ALA A 111 -17.69 20.47 -11.64
N VAL A 112 -18.03 20.10 -12.88
CA VAL A 112 -17.25 19.09 -13.62
C VAL A 112 -15.85 19.61 -13.96
N GLN A 113 -15.72 20.86 -14.42
CA GLN A 113 -14.41 21.44 -14.74
C GLN A 113 -13.49 21.53 -13.51
N ASP A 114 -14.02 21.92 -12.36
CA ASP A 114 -13.26 22.09 -11.11
C ASP A 114 -12.83 20.74 -10.49
N ASN A 115 -13.51 19.64 -10.84
CA ASN A 115 -13.20 18.28 -10.35
C ASN A 115 -12.56 17.37 -11.42
N MET A 116 -12.24 17.88 -12.62
CA MET A 116 -11.51 17.09 -13.62
C MET A 116 -10.11 16.73 -13.11
N PRO A 117 -9.69 15.45 -13.12
CA PRO A 117 -8.41 15.03 -12.56
C PRO A 117 -7.21 15.76 -13.16
N GLY A 118 -6.44 16.42 -12.30
CA GLY A 118 -5.17 17.06 -12.65
C GLY A 118 -4.03 16.06 -12.88
N PHE A 119 -2.84 16.59 -13.20
CA PHE A 119 -1.60 15.82 -13.31
C PHE A 119 -0.62 16.10 -12.16
N VAL A 120 -0.52 17.36 -11.73
CA VAL A 120 0.34 17.80 -10.60
C VAL A 120 -0.45 18.74 -9.71
N GLU A 121 -0.60 18.38 -8.44
CA GLU A 121 -1.07 19.30 -7.38
C GLU A 121 0.11 19.69 -6.50
N ILE A 122 0.20 20.98 -6.15
CA ILE A 122 1.28 21.54 -5.32
C ILE A 122 0.64 22.02 -4.03
N SER A 123 1.08 21.49 -2.89
CA SER A 123 0.54 21.84 -1.57
C SER A 123 1.66 22.18 -0.59
N ILE A 124 1.35 23.00 0.41
CA ILE A 124 2.26 23.29 1.53
C ILE A 124 1.71 22.67 2.81
N VAL A 125 2.56 21.96 3.56
CA VAL A 125 2.25 21.36 4.86
C VAL A 125 3.38 21.72 5.83
N SER A 126 3.17 22.78 6.62
CA SER A 126 4.22 23.39 7.44
C SER A 126 3.75 23.83 8.82
N ASP A 127 4.61 23.66 9.82
CA ASP A 127 4.41 24.20 11.19
C ASP A 127 4.47 25.75 11.22
N ALA A 128 4.91 26.39 10.14
CA ALA A 128 4.96 27.85 9.98
C ALA A 128 3.60 28.54 10.17
N ASN A 129 3.61 29.88 10.18
CA ASN A 129 2.39 30.68 10.21
C ASN A 129 1.86 30.97 8.78
N VAL A 130 0.55 30.83 8.55
CA VAL A 130 -0.05 31.07 7.22
C VAL A 130 0.17 32.49 6.67
N LEU A 131 0.20 33.54 7.52
CA LEU A 131 0.53 34.90 7.09
C LEU A 131 2.00 35.03 6.66
N PHE A 132 2.91 34.29 7.30
CA PHE A 132 4.33 34.30 6.95
C PHE A 132 4.56 33.59 5.62
N ILE A 133 3.88 32.46 5.38
CA ILE A 133 3.86 31.77 4.09
C ILE A 133 3.37 32.74 3.00
N ASP A 134 2.18 33.30 3.17
CA ASP A 134 1.56 34.23 2.22
C ASP A 134 2.48 35.41 1.87
N ALA A 135 2.93 36.16 2.89
CA ALA A 135 3.71 37.36 2.67
C ALA A 135 5.11 37.08 2.08
N ALA A 136 5.68 35.89 2.32
CA ALA A 136 6.92 35.44 1.71
C ALA A 136 6.72 35.00 0.26
N LEU A 137 5.67 34.22 -0.04
CA LEU A 137 5.33 33.83 -1.41
C LEU A 137 5.08 35.07 -2.29
N ASP A 138 4.24 36.01 -1.83
CA ASP A 138 3.92 37.24 -2.57
C ASP A 138 5.17 38.08 -2.93
N ALA A 139 6.22 38.05 -2.09
CA ALA A 139 7.43 38.86 -2.27
C ALA A 139 8.66 38.13 -2.84
N ARG A 140 8.62 36.79 -2.93
CA ARG A 140 9.76 35.97 -3.43
C ARG A 140 9.39 35.07 -4.60
N LEU A 141 8.12 34.68 -4.71
CA LEU A 141 7.57 33.77 -5.72
C LEU A 141 6.23 34.32 -6.27
N PRO A 142 6.20 35.54 -6.84
CA PRO A 142 4.97 36.15 -7.34
C PRO A 142 4.34 35.30 -8.46
N GLY A 143 3.04 35.04 -8.36
CA GLY A 143 2.30 34.18 -9.31
C GLY A 143 2.34 32.68 -8.98
N VAL A 144 3.05 32.26 -7.92
CA VAL A 144 3.08 30.85 -7.45
C VAL A 144 1.94 30.56 -6.48
N LYS A 145 1.47 31.53 -5.70
CA LYS A 145 0.37 31.33 -4.74
C LYS A 145 -0.91 30.84 -5.45
N GLU A 146 -1.18 31.35 -6.64
CA GLU A 146 -2.31 30.97 -7.51
C GLU A 146 -2.13 29.59 -8.20
N ARG A 147 -1.05 28.86 -7.87
CA ARG A 147 -0.72 27.51 -8.36
C ARG A 147 -0.61 26.47 -7.24
N ILE A 148 -0.67 26.92 -5.98
CA ILE A 148 -0.73 26.06 -4.82
C ILE A 148 -2.21 25.67 -4.61
N SER A 149 -2.47 24.37 -4.61
CA SER A 149 -3.80 23.79 -4.45
C SER A 149 -4.33 23.96 -3.03
N GLN A 150 -3.51 23.63 -2.02
CA GLN A 150 -3.91 23.62 -0.60
C GLN A 150 -2.74 24.02 0.31
N ILE A 151 -3.01 24.75 1.39
CA ILE A 151 -2.03 25.13 2.43
C ILE A 151 -2.54 24.66 3.80
N HIS A 152 -1.83 23.72 4.41
CA HIS A 152 -2.07 23.22 5.77
C HIS A 152 -1.00 23.82 6.69
N SER A 153 -1.40 24.78 7.52
CA SER A 153 -0.48 25.55 8.35
C SER A 153 -1.15 26.12 9.58
N ASN A 154 -0.39 26.67 10.54
CA ASN A 154 -0.97 27.25 11.75
C ASN A 154 -1.70 28.58 11.40
N PRO A 155 -3.02 28.69 11.66
CA PRO A 155 -3.82 29.84 11.23
C PRO A 155 -3.48 31.12 12.00
N PHE A 156 -3.56 32.25 11.29
CA PHE A 156 -3.35 33.60 11.78
C PHE A 156 -4.66 34.37 11.89
N TYR A 157 -4.81 35.21 12.91
CA TYR A 157 -5.94 36.12 13.09
C TYR A 157 -5.46 37.53 13.39
N ASP A 158 -6.02 38.49 12.65
CA ASP A 158 -5.92 39.91 12.95
C ASP A 158 -7.06 40.29 13.90
N LEU A 159 -6.74 40.49 15.18
CA LEU A 159 -7.71 40.92 16.20
C LEU A 159 -8.06 42.41 16.08
N THR A 160 -7.43 43.13 15.15
CA THR A 160 -7.76 44.53 14.82
C THR A 160 -8.63 44.64 13.56
N ALA A 161 -9.03 43.52 12.94
CA ALA A 161 -9.90 43.50 11.78
C ALA A 161 -11.35 43.92 12.10
N PRO A 162 -12.03 44.65 11.19
CA PRO A 162 -13.43 45.05 11.39
C PRO A 162 -14.35 43.85 11.62
N GLY A 163 -15.16 43.91 12.69
CA GLY A 163 -16.11 42.86 13.06
C GLY A 163 -15.59 41.79 14.02
N VAL A 164 -14.29 41.80 14.35
CA VAL A 164 -13.74 40.93 15.41
C VAL A 164 -14.02 41.53 16.79
N PRO A 165 -14.56 40.78 17.77
CA PRO A 165 -14.75 41.27 19.13
C PRO A 165 -13.42 41.67 19.79
N ALA A 166 -13.42 42.77 20.57
CA ALA A 166 -12.21 43.26 21.24
C ALA A 166 -11.67 42.31 22.32
N ASP A 167 -12.49 41.36 22.76
CA ASP A 167 -12.21 40.28 23.71
C ASP A 167 -12.06 38.90 23.03
N ALA A 168 -11.81 38.86 21.72
CA ALA A 168 -11.67 37.62 20.93
C ALA A 168 -10.52 36.70 21.39
N GLY A 169 -10.84 35.87 22.37
CA GLY A 169 -10.00 34.77 22.85
C GLY A 169 -10.14 33.52 21.99
N LEU A 170 -9.60 32.40 22.50
CA LEU A 170 -9.57 31.11 21.82
C LEU A 170 -10.97 30.55 21.48
N GLY A 171 -12.03 31.02 22.14
CA GLY A 171 -13.42 30.69 21.80
C GLY A 171 -13.84 31.22 20.42
N THR A 172 -13.30 32.36 19.98
CA THR A 172 -13.53 32.88 18.62
C THR A 172 -12.79 32.05 17.58
N CYS A 173 -11.60 31.51 17.90
CA CYS A 173 -10.81 30.73 16.94
C CYS A 173 -11.31 29.28 16.76
N TYR A 174 -11.84 28.65 17.82
CA TYR A 174 -12.24 27.23 17.80
C TYR A 174 -13.75 26.98 17.97
N GLY A 175 -14.54 28.00 18.35
CA GLY A 175 -15.98 27.84 18.58
C GLY A 175 -16.32 26.84 19.67
N ALA A 176 -17.29 25.97 19.40
CA ALA A 176 -17.68 24.88 20.29
C ALA A 176 -16.60 23.78 20.42
N ASP A 177 -15.68 23.70 19.47
CA ASP A 177 -14.59 22.71 19.41
C ASP A 177 -13.35 23.20 20.19
N ARG A 178 -13.57 23.89 21.32
CA ARG A 178 -12.50 24.34 22.21
C ARG A 178 -11.95 23.13 23.00
N PRO A 179 -10.62 22.89 22.99
CA PRO A 179 -10.01 21.80 23.77
C PRO A 179 -10.24 21.96 25.28
N ALA A 180 -11.04 21.07 25.87
CA ALA A 180 -11.41 21.11 27.28
C ALA A 180 -10.23 20.89 28.26
N GLY A 181 -9.07 20.42 27.79
CA GLY A 181 -7.92 20.05 28.64
C GLY A 181 -6.53 20.51 28.17
N SER A 182 -6.40 21.35 27.13
CA SER A 182 -5.09 21.76 26.54
C SER A 182 -4.69 23.22 26.84
N LEU A 183 -5.68 24.03 27.24
CA LEU A 183 -5.58 25.48 27.34
C LEU A 183 -6.39 25.96 28.57
N ASN A 184 -5.77 25.88 29.74
CA ASN A 184 -6.25 26.57 30.94
C ASN A 184 -6.32 28.07 30.63
N ALA A 185 -7.48 28.70 30.83
CA ALA A 185 -7.64 30.14 30.57
C ALA A 185 -6.68 30.98 31.44
N ASN A 186 -6.43 30.52 32.67
CA ASN A 186 -5.48 31.16 33.58
C ASN A 186 -4.04 31.12 33.02
N ASP A 187 -3.62 30.08 32.29
CA ASP A 187 -2.30 30.05 31.62
C ASP A 187 -2.19 31.11 30.50
N GLU A 188 -3.31 31.55 29.93
CA GLU A 188 -3.33 32.61 28.93
C GLU A 188 -3.28 34.00 29.57
N GLU A 189 -4.06 34.22 30.63
CA GLU A 189 -4.01 35.45 31.41
C GLU A 189 -2.64 35.64 32.10
N GLU A 190 -2.05 34.59 32.69
CA GLU A 190 -0.70 34.62 33.25
C GLU A 190 0.37 34.90 32.18
N ARG A 191 0.26 34.31 30.99
CA ARG A 191 1.19 34.51 29.88
C ARG A 191 1.13 35.93 29.35
N ASP A 192 -0.07 36.46 29.09
CA ASP A 192 -0.22 37.83 28.62
C ASP A 192 0.14 38.84 29.72
N ALA A 193 -0.12 38.56 31.01
CA ALA A 193 0.37 39.40 32.11
C ALA A 193 1.92 39.43 32.21
N MET A 194 2.59 38.30 31.97
CA MET A 194 4.05 38.17 32.07
C MET A 194 4.82 38.65 30.82
N HIS A 195 4.22 38.53 29.62
CA HIS A 195 4.91 38.78 28.35
C HIS A 195 4.24 39.81 27.43
N ASN A 196 2.99 40.17 27.68
CA ASN A 196 2.21 41.19 26.96
C ASN A 196 1.58 42.23 27.92
N PRO A 197 2.32 42.79 28.90
CA PRO A 197 1.76 43.63 29.95
C PRO A 197 1.11 44.88 29.34
N GLY A 198 -0.21 45.02 29.53
CA GLY A 198 -1.03 46.07 28.93
C GLY A 198 -2.06 45.61 27.90
N MET A 199 -2.20 44.29 27.66
CA MET A 199 -3.23 43.69 26.79
C MET A 199 -3.23 44.23 25.35
N THR A 200 -2.06 44.60 24.81
CA THR A 200 -1.92 45.17 23.45
C THR A 200 -1.93 44.11 22.34
N ARG A 201 -2.69 43.03 22.53
CA ARG A 201 -2.78 41.91 21.58
C ARG A 201 -3.57 42.30 20.33
N LYS A 202 -2.89 42.33 19.19
CA LYS A 202 -3.42 42.64 17.86
C LYS A 202 -3.40 41.44 16.92
N SER A 203 -2.46 40.52 17.13
CA SER A 203 -2.31 39.28 16.35
C SER A 203 -2.50 38.05 17.24
N ARG A 204 -2.91 36.94 16.62
CA ARG A 204 -3.03 35.63 17.26
C ARG A 204 -2.63 34.52 16.30
N VAL A 205 -2.00 33.46 16.83
CA VAL A 205 -1.73 32.22 16.10
C VAL A 205 -2.39 31.06 16.83
N CYS A 206 -3.15 30.24 16.11
CA CYS A 206 -3.77 29.05 16.66
C CYS A 206 -3.15 27.78 16.10
N TRP A 207 -3.55 26.65 16.69
CA TRP A 207 -3.06 25.33 16.37
C TRP A 207 -3.87 24.77 15.21
N TYR A 208 -3.20 24.21 14.20
CA TYR A 208 -3.89 23.50 13.12
C TYR A 208 -4.63 22.25 13.62
N GLU A 209 -4.14 21.59 14.68
CA GLU A 209 -4.78 20.44 15.33
C GLU A 209 -4.99 20.73 16.83
N PRO A 210 -6.08 21.42 17.21
CA PRO A 210 -6.25 21.96 18.56
C PRO A 210 -6.35 20.91 19.67
N TYR A 211 -6.84 19.70 19.37
CA TYR A 211 -6.87 18.56 20.31
C TYR A 211 -5.61 17.68 20.22
N GLY A 212 -4.64 18.04 19.37
CA GLY A 212 -3.52 17.19 19.00
C GLY A 212 -3.97 15.96 18.19
N HIS A 213 -3.11 14.96 18.12
CA HIS A 213 -3.33 13.74 17.34
C HIS A 213 -2.67 12.52 18.01
N GLN A 214 -3.13 11.31 17.66
CA GLN A 214 -2.67 10.05 18.29
C GLN A 214 -1.56 9.31 17.51
N CYS A 215 -0.87 9.98 16.58
CA CYS A 215 0.27 9.40 15.87
C CYS A 215 1.40 9.00 16.84
N GLN A 216 1.74 7.70 16.89
CA GLN A 216 2.76 7.16 17.76
C GLN A 216 4.14 7.81 17.57
N CYS A 217 4.50 8.17 16.33
CA CYS A 217 5.75 8.85 16.01
C CYS A 217 5.86 10.21 16.71
N CYS A 218 4.83 11.05 16.56
CA CYS A 218 4.78 12.39 17.14
C CYS A 218 4.60 12.37 18.66
N LEU A 219 3.72 11.50 19.18
CA LEU A 219 3.50 11.33 20.62
C LEU A 219 4.80 10.97 21.36
N ALA A 220 5.59 10.04 20.79
CA ALA A 220 6.88 9.68 21.37
C ALA A 220 7.87 10.86 21.38
N GLY A 221 7.74 11.82 20.46
CA GLY A 221 8.50 13.09 20.44
C GLY A 221 8.21 14.02 21.62
N GLY A 222 7.13 13.79 22.37
CA GLY A 222 6.82 14.51 23.61
C GLY A 222 6.30 15.94 23.45
N LYS A 223 6.20 16.46 22.21
CA LYS A 223 5.54 17.73 21.86
C LYS A 223 4.72 17.50 20.58
N PRO A 224 3.38 17.59 20.62
CA PRO A 224 2.56 17.42 19.43
C PRO A 224 2.61 18.70 18.58
N ASN A 225 3.48 18.72 17.57
CA ASN A 225 3.45 19.67 16.46
C ASN A 225 2.30 19.30 15.48
N MET A 226 2.23 19.90 14.30
CA MET A 226 1.35 19.43 13.22
C MET A 226 1.72 18.00 12.78
N CYS A 227 0.74 17.08 12.67
CA CYS A 227 1.01 15.79 12.05
C CYS A 227 1.04 15.90 10.52
N LYS A 228 2.24 16.00 9.94
CA LYS A 228 2.38 16.03 8.48
C LYS A 228 1.84 14.78 7.79
N SER A 229 1.84 13.62 8.45
CA SER A 229 1.17 12.41 7.95
C SER A 229 -0.34 12.59 7.83
N ILE A 230 -1.03 13.08 8.86
CA ILE A 230 -2.49 13.28 8.81
C ILE A 230 -2.84 14.40 7.82
N ALA A 231 -2.02 15.44 7.69
CA ALA A 231 -2.20 16.45 6.66
C ALA A 231 -2.10 15.87 5.23
N ILE A 232 -1.14 14.98 4.96
CA ILE A 232 -1.06 14.26 3.67
C ILE A 232 -2.26 13.31 3.48
N GLU A 233 -2.69 12.60 4.52
CA GLU A 233 -3.91 11.76 4.45
C GLU A 233 -5.15 12.61 4.14
N ARG A 234 -5.27 13.83 4.69
CA ARG A 234 -6.33 14.81 4.33
C ARG A 234 -6.22 15.24 2.86
N LEU A 235 -5.03 15.61 2.38
CA LEU A 235 -4.79 15.93 0.96
C LEU A 235 -5.25 14.79 0.03
N LEU A 236 -4.97 13.53 0.39
CA LEU A 236 -5.41 12.36 -0.38
C LEU A 236 -6.94 12.12 -0.34
N GLN A 237 -7.68 12.76 0.56
CA GLN A 237 -9.16 12.74 0.58
C GLN A 237 -9.80 13.90 -0.21
N THR A 238 -9.03 14.97 -0.50
CA THR A 238 -9.52 16.23 -1.10
C THR A 238 -8.95 16.52 -2.49
N THR A 239 -7.86 15.87 -2.87
CA THR A 239 -7.21 15.97 -4.19
C THR A 239 -8.12 15.55 -5.34
N SER A 240 -7.97 16.20 -6.50
CA SER A 240 -8.58 15.77 -7.77
C SER A 240 -7.82 14.62 -8.44
N LEU A 241 -6.56 14.42 -8.03
CA LEU A 241 -5.65 13.47 -8.65
C LEU A 241 -6.15 12.02 -8.50
N ILE A 242 -5.91 11.22 -9.53
CA ILE A 242 -6.14 9.78 -9.50
C ILE A 242 -4.83 9.08 -9.16
N ASP A 243 -4.86 8.33 -8.05
CA ASP A 243 -3.77 7.50 -7.56
C ASP A 243 -2.38 8.18 -7.54
N PRO A 244 -2.22 9.34 -6.86
CA PRO A 244 -1.01 10.15 -6.97
C PRO A 244 0.22 9.49 -6.35
N THR A 245 1.36 9.77 -6.95
CA THR A 245 2.70 9.59 -6.35
C THR A 245 3.01 10.81 -5.51
N ILE A 246 3.38 10.60 -4.26
CA ILE A 246 3.63 11.69 -3.31
C ILE A 246 5.11 12.07 -3.40
N ILE A 247 5.40 13.35 -3.61
CA ILE A 247 6.76 13.89 -3.47
C ILE A 247 6.74 14.85 -2.29
N PHE A 248 7.26 14.41 -1.15
CA PHE A 248 7.40 15.26 0.03
C PHE A 248 8.79 15.90 0.07
N VAL A 249 8.87 17.21 0.21
CA VAL A 249 10.12 17.99 0.33
C VAL A 249 10.19 18.61 1.72
N GLY A 250 11.30 18.40 2.43
CA GLY A 250 11.46 18.91 3.80
C GLY A 250 12.88 18.76 4.36
N ASP A 251 13.11 19.30 5.55
CA ASP A 251 14.39 19.39 6.24
C ASP A 251 14.32 19.01 7.74
N GLY A 252 13.15 19.13 8.35
CA GLY A 252 12.96 19.08 9.79
C GLY A 252 12.81 17.67 10.37
N ALA A 253 12.92 17.55 11.70
CA ALA A 253 12.72 16.26 12.37
C ALA A 253 11.24 15.78 12.31
N ASN A 254 10.30 16.73 12.26
CA ASN A 254 8.87 16.53 12.02
C ASN A 254 8.57 15.90 10.64
N ASP A 255 9.41 16.13 9.63
CA ASP A 255 9.30 15.53 8.28
C ASP A 255 9.58 14.03 8.23
N TYR A 256 10.12 13.46 9.31
CA TYR A 256 10.31 12.02 9.41
C TYR A 256 8.99 11.24 9.59
N CYS A 257 7.92 11.91 10.03
CA CYS A 257 6.63 11.27 10.27
C CYS A 257 5.98 10.73 8.96
N PRO A 258 5.88 11.49 7.85
CA PRO A 258 5.49 10.97 6.54
C PRO A 258 6.26 9.72 6.10
N VAL A 259 7.58 9.70 6.27
CA VAL A 259 8.49 8.59 5.88
C VAL A 259 8.15 7.28 6.61
N LEU A 260 7.66 7.36 7.85
CA LEU A 260 7.30 6.20 8.67
C LEU A 260 5.85 5.71 8.53
N ASN A 261 4.93 6.55 8.04
CA ASN A 261 3.50 6.27 8.11
C ASN A 261 2.79 6.29 6.75
N VAL A 262 3.19 7.17 5.81
CA VAL A 262 2.40 7.48 4.60
C VAL A 262 3.15 7.26 3.29
N LEU A 263 4.45 7.60 3.21
CA LEU A 263 5.21 7.56 1.95
C LEU A 263 5.56 6.11 1.55
N ARG A 264 4.79 5.56 0.61
CA ARG A 264 4.87 4.18 0.09
C ARG A 264 6.13 3.97 -0.77
N PRO A 265 6.46 2.73 -1.18
CA PRO A 265 7.66 2.46 -1.97
C PRO A 265 7.78 3.22 -3.29
N ARG A 266 6.66 3.62 -3.92
CA ARG A 266 6.67 4.47 -5.13
C ARG A 266 6.83 5.97 -4.87
N ASP A 267 6.64 6.41 -3.62
CA ASP A 267 6.65 7.82 -3.23
C ASP A 267 8.09 8.30 -2.95
N TYR A 268 8.27 9.61 -2.81
CA TYR A 268 9.58 10.27 -2.67
C TYR A 268 9.65 11.16 -1.43
N MET A 269 10.81 11.12 -0.76
CA MET A 269 11.25 12.06 0.25
C MET A 269 12.47 12.83 -0.28
N PHE A 270 12.31 14.13 -0.57
CA PHE A 270 13.42 15.03 -0.90
C PHE A 270 13.89 15.73 0.38
N ALA A 271 14.80 15.07 1.06
CA ALA A 271 15.36 15.46 2.35
C ALA A 271 16.49 16.47 2.18
N ARG A 272 16.42 17.60 2.88
CA ARG A 272 17.48 18.63 2.83
C ARG A 272 18.75 18.12 3.52
N ARG A 273 19.87 18.21 2.80
CA ARG A 273 21.20 17.75 3.23
C ARG A 273 21.72 18.60 4.38
N ASP A 274 22.24 17.93 5.39
CA ASP A 274 22.82 18.51 6.62
C ASP A 274 21.81 19.19 7.58
N PHE A 275 20.51 18.98 7.33
CA PHE A 275 19.41 19.34 8.24
C PHE A 275 18.94 18.12 9.06
N PRO A 276 18.14 18.31 10.14
CA PRO A 276 17.76 17.23 11.06
C PRO A 276 17.25 15.95 10.40
N ILE A 277 16.44 16.05 9.34
CA ILE A 277 15.92 14.89 8.60
C ILE A 277 17.04 14.01 8.03
N HIS A 278 18.11 14.61 7.49
CA HIS A 278 19.26 13.89 6.94
C HIS A 278 19.95 13.05 8.01
N HIS A 279 20.18 13.63 9.20
CA HIS A 279 20.79 12.92 10.33
C HIS A 279 19.92 11.74 10.79
N ILE A 280 18.61 11.93 10.90
CA ILE A 280 17.67 10.88 11.30
C ILE A 280 17.68 9.72 10.29
N LEU A 281 17.54 10.03 9.00
CA LEU A 281 17.59 9.03 7.92
C LEU A 281 18.95 8.29 7.85
N ALA A 282 20.03 8.94 8.27
CA ALA A 282 21.36 8.34 8.39
C ALA A 282 21.55 7.43 9.63
N GLY A 283 20.54 7.31 10.50
CA GLY A 283 20.63 6.46 11.70
C GLY A 283 20.83 7.20 13.02
N ALA A 284 20.83 8.54 13.04
CA ALA A 284 20.81 9.28 14.30
C ALA A 284 19.49 8.99 15.06
N PRO A 285 19.51 8.92 16.40
CA PRO A 285 18.29 8.70 17.16
C PRO A 285 17.33 9.88 16.95
N HIS A 286 16.16 9.59 16.39
CA HIS A 286 15.05 10.54 16.36
C HIS A 286 14.74 10.98 17.81
N PRO A 287 14.43 12.25 18.10
CA PRO A 287 14.18 12.72 19.47
C PRO A 287 13.16 11.85 20.24
N ALA A 288 12.17 11.32 19.51
CA ALA A 288 11.14 10.40 20.00
C ALA A 288 11.63 9.00 20.41
N SER A 289 12.71 8.47 19.83
CA SER A 289 13.15 7.09 20.08
C SER A 289 13.95 6.92 21.38
N SER A 290 14.41 8.03 21.96
CA SER A 290 15.31 8.04 23.13
C SER A 290 14.74 7.46 24.43
N LYS A 291 13.41 7.39 24.59
CA LYS A 291 12.77 7.12 25.89
C LYS A 291 12.58 5.64 26.27
N ASN A 292 12.57 4.72 25.31
CA ASN A 292 12.21 3.31 25.55
C ASN A 292 13.30 2.27 25.24
N GLY A 293 14.52 2.68 24.85
CA GLY A 293 15.68 1.78 24.71
C GLY A 293 15.62 0.73 23.58
N VAL A 294 14.47 0.52 22.94
CA VAL A 294 14.34 -0.32 21.75
C VAL A 294 14.92 0.45 20.56
N ALA A 295 15.86 -0.15 19.84
CA ALA A 295 16.36 0.39 18.58
C ALA A 295 15.22 0.40 17.54
N SER A 296 14.50 1.52 17.46
CA SER A 296 13.42 1.76 16.51
C SER A 296 13.89 1.49 15.09
N ASP A 297 13.01 0.97 14.23
CA ASP A 297 13.28 0.73 12.82
C ASP A 297 13.59 2.06 12.10
N VAL A 298 14.87 2.42 12.06
CA VAL A 298 15.33 3.67 11.45
C VAL A 298 15.38 3.48 9.93
N GLY A 299 14.40 4.07 9.26
CA GLY A 299 14.28 4.18 7.81
C GLY A 299 12.84 4.15 7.30
N GLY A 300 12.63 4.68 6.08
CA GLY A 300 11.37 4.55 5.34
C GLY A 300 11.39 3.40 4.35
N CYS A 301 10.38 3.33 3.48
CA CYS A 301 10.42 2.48 2.28
C CYS A 301 10.34 3.25 0.95
N CYS A 302 10.07 4.56 1.01
CA CYS A 302 10.05 5.47 -0.13
C CYS A 302 11.46 5.84 -0.63
N HIS A 303 11.55 6.32 -1.87
CA HIS A 303 12.80 6.81 -2.44
C HIS A 303 13.28 8.07 -1.71
N ILE A 304 14.57 8.13 -1.34
CA ILE A 304 15.15 9.29 -0.66
C ILE A 304 16.13 10.00 -1.58
N GLY A 305 15.82 11.26 -1.92
CA GLY A 305 16.73 12.18 -2.59
C GLY A 305 17.30 13.20 -1.60
N LEU A 306 18.62 13.41 -1.62
CA LEU A 306 19.29 14.39 -0.75
C LEU A 306 19.69 15.63 -1.55
N TRP A 307 19.14 16.80 -1.22
CA TRP A 307 19.39 18.07 -1.91
C TRP A 307 19.98 19.14 -0.99
N LYS A 308 20.82 20.03 -1.51
CA LYS A 308 21.41 21.14 -0.77
C LYS A 308 20.95 22.52 -1.27
N ASP A 309 20.79 22.66 -2.57
CA ASP A 309 20.41 23.88 -3.29
C ASP A 309 19.22 23.63 -4.23
N ALA A 310 18.57 24.69 -4.69
CA ALA A 310 17.38 24.59 -5.53
C ALA A 310 17.65 23.96 -6.92
N ARG A 311 18.90 23.95 -7.39
CA ARG A 311 19.29 23.24 -8.62
C ARG A 311 19.27 21.73 -8.39
N GLU A 312 19.91 21.24 -7.32
CA GLU A 312 19.84 19.81 -6.98
C GLU A 312 18.39 19.36 -6.74
N LEU A 313 17.56 20.19 -6.10
CA LEU A 313 16.13 19.92 -5.93
C LEU A 313 15.38 19.83 -7.27
N ARG A 314 15.65 20.75 -8.21
CA ARG A 314 15.10 20.68 -9.58
C ARG A 314 15.54 19.42 -10.31
N GLU A 315 16.80 19.02 -10.21
CA GLU A 315 17.34 17.80 -10.81
C GLU A 315 16.62 16.54 -10.25
N LEU A 316 16.31 16.52 -8.94
CA LEU A 316 15.51 15.45 -8.33
C LEU A 316 14.06 15.43 -8.84
N PHE A 317 13.41 16.58 -8.98
CA PHE A 317 12.06 16.67 -9.58
C PHE A 317 12.05 16.15 -11.02
N GLN A 318 13.01 16.56 -11.85
CA GLN A 318 13.14 16.05 -13.22
C GLN A 318 13.36 14.53 -13.23
N LEU A 319 14.21 14.01 -12.34
CA LEU A 319 14.47 12.57 -12.24
C LEU A 319 13.22 11.78 -11.80
N ALA A 320 12.41 12.29 -10.87
CA ALA A 320 11.18 11.63 -10.43
C ALA A 320 10.03 11.76 -11.46
N MET A 321 9.92 12.90 -12.14
CA MET A 321 8.78 13.24 -13.00
C MET A 321 8.98 12.93 -14.48
N GLU A 322 10.22 12.85 -14.99
CA GLU A 322 10.52 12.62 -16.42
C GLU A 322 11.17 11.27 -16.71
N HIS A 323 11.86 10.65 -15.76
CA HIS A 323 12.67 9.46 -16.04
C HIS A 323 11.81 8.27 -16.47
N PRO A 324 12.12 7.62 -17.61
CA PRO A 324 11.26 6.59 -18.20
C PRO A 324 11.10 5.34 -17.32
N GLY A 325 12.09 5.04 -16.46
CA GLY A 325 11.96 3.97 -15.47
C GLY A 325 11.17 4.36 -14.21
N ALA A 326 11.05 5.65 -13.90
CA ALA A 326 10.29 6.15 -12.75
C ALA A 326 8.82 6.39 -13.08
N ARG A 327 8.52 6.66 -14.37
CA ARG A 327 7.16 6.77 -14.89
C ARG A 327 6.49 5.41 -14.99
N LEU A 328 5.32 5.29 -14.36
CA LEU A 328 4.44 4.15 -14.59
C LEU A 328 3.78 4.27 -15.97
N PRO A 329 3.71 3.18 -16.77
CA PRO A 329 2.88 3.18 -17.96
C PRO A 329 1.42 3.28 -17.55
N THR A 330 0.58 3.67 -18.51
CA THR A 330 -0.86 3.78 -18.34
C THR A 330 -1.46 2.48 -17.79
N LEU A 331 -2.32 2.60 -16.78
CA LEU A 331 -3.12 1.49 -16.25
C LEU A 331 -3.86 0.76 -17.39
N VAL A 332 -3.98 -0.58 -17.32
CA VAL A 332 -4.92 -1.32 -18.19
C VAL A 332 -6.32 -0.86 -17.82
N ARG A 333 -6.92 0.10 -18.54
CA ARG A 333 -8.23 0.64 -18.14
C ARG A 333 -9.11 1.26 -19.19
N PHE A 334 -8.56 2.16 -20.00
CA PHE A 334 -9.41 3.06 -20.80
C PHE A 334 -10.02 2.38 -22.03
N ARG A 335 -9.70 1.11 -22.27
CA ARG A 335 -10.34 0.24 -23.26
C ARG A 335 -10.13 -1.22 -22.86
N ASP A 336 -11.21 -2.01 -22.68
CA ASP A 336 -11.15 -3.44 -22.97
C ASP A 336 -11.43 -3.55 -24.47
N ALA A 337 -10.47 -3.92 -25.29
CA ALA A 337 -10.61 -3.69 -26.72
C ALA A 337 -11.38 -4.80 -27.46
N SER A 338 -12.05 -5.69 -26.72
CA SER A 338 -13.14 -6.54 -27.23
C SER A 338 -14.05 -7.03 -26.10
N ALA A 339 -15.31 -7.38 -26.45
CA ALA A 339 -16.23 -8.12 -25.58
C ALA A 339 -15.77 -9.55 -25.23
N HIS A 340 -14.56 -9.92 -25.63
CA HIS A 340 -13.90 -11.20 -25.36
C HIS A 340 -12.74 -11.07 -24.36
N GLU A 341 -12.36 -9.85 -23.94
CA GLU A 341 -11.36 -9.67 -22.89
C GLU A 341 -11.82 -10.27 -21.54
N PHE A 342 -10.84 -10.72 -20.77
CA PHE A 342 -11.06 -11.41 -19.50
C PHE A 342 -11.84 -10.55 -18.50
N ARG A 343 -11.61 -9.23 -18.46
CA ARG A 343 -12.34 -8.29 -17.58
C ARG A 343 -13.83 -8.25 -17.92
N SER A 344 -14.16 -7.93 -19.17
CA SER A 344 -15.55 -7.87 -19.65
C SER A 344 -16.30 -9.18 -19.38
N ILE A 345 -15.68 -10.34 -19.65
CA ILE A 345 -16.26 -11.65 -19.33
C ILE A 345 -16.39 -11.86 -17.81
N THR A 346 -15.41 -11.44 -17.01
CA THR A 346 -15.40 -11.72 -15.57
C THR A 346 -16.43 -10.87 -14.82
N MET A 347 -16.57 -9.57 -15.13
CA MET A 347 -17.61 -8.73 -14.54
C MET A 347 -19.02 -9.11 -14.99
N THR A 348 -19.25 -9.34 -16.29
CA THR A 348 -20.61 -9.59 -16.79
C THR A 348 -21.09 -11.02 -16.59
N LYS A 349 -20.20 -11.99 -16.33
CA LYS A 349 -20.56 -13.43 -16.25
C LYS A 349 -19.96 -14.16 -15.05
N ARG A 350 -18.64 -14.11 -14.85
CA ARG A 350 -17.96 -14.99 -13.88
C ARG A 350 -18.23 -14.57 -12.42
N ILE A 351 -18.06 -13.29 -12.08
CA ILE A 351 -18.38 -12.76 -10.74
C ILE A 351 -19.87 -12.96 -10.42
N PRO A 352 -20.82 -12.55 -11.28
CA PRO A 352 -22.23 -12.88 -11.09
C PRO A 352 -22.50 -14.37 -10.89
N SER A 353 -21.81 -15.26 -11.60
CA SER A 353 -21.93 -16.72 -11.42
C SER A 353 -21.41 -17.20 -10.06
N VAL A 354 -20.28 -16.67 -9.58
CA VAL A 354 -19.75 -16.95 -8.23
C VAL A 354 -20.73 -16.44 -7.17
N LEU A 355 -21.17 -15.18 -7.27
CA LEU A 355 -22.14 -14.56 -6.35
C LEU A 355 -23.45 -15.36 -6.26
N LYS A 356 -24.04 -15.71 -7.42
CA LYS A 356 -25.25 -16.54 -7.51
C LYS A 356 -25.04 -17.92 -6.87
N ARG A 357 -23.89 -18.56 -7.08
CA ARG A 357 -23.56 -19.87 -6.50
C ARG A 357 -23.38 -19.79 -4.98
N THR A 358 -22.61 -18.83 -4.48
CA THR A 358 -22.38 -18.63 -3.05
C THR A 358 -23.68 -18.37 -2.30
N LEU A 359 -24.59 -17.55 -2.86
CA LEU A 359 -25.92 -17.34 -2.29
C LEU A 359 -26.84 -18.57 -2.34
N GLN A 360 -26.68 -19.46 -3.33
CA GLN A 360 -27.50 -20.67 -3.49
C GLN A 360 -27.04 -21.83 -2.58
N GLU A 361 -25.83 -21.75 -2.02
CA GLU A 361 -25.30 -22.76 -1.10
C GLU A 361 -26.09 -22.70 0.23
N LEU A 362 -26.67 -23.82 0.65
CA LEU A 362 -27.68 -23.87 1.72
C LEU A 362 -27.18 -23.28 3.05
N SER A 363 -25.89 -23.45 3.36
CA SER A 363 -25.27 -22.93 4.59
C SER A 363 -25.11 -21.41 4.54
N ASN A 364 -24.77 -20.86 3.38
CA ASN A 364 -24.73 -19.43 3.14
C ASN A 364 -26.12 -18.80 3.10
N ALA A 365 -27.06 -19.41 2.37
CA ALA A 365 -28.44 -18.94 2.21
C ALA A 365 -29.19 -18.78 3.55
N SER A 366 -29.03 -19.75 4.46
CA SER A 366 -29.72 -19.83 5.74
C SER A 366 -29.18 -18.88 6.82
N ALA A 367 -27.88 -18.55 6.79
CA ALA A 367 -27.25 -17.66 7.76
C ALA A 367 -27.09 -16.20 7.29
N THR A 368 -27.35 -15.91 6.02
CA THR A 368 -27.38 -14.52 5.51
C THR A 368 -28.71 -13.85 5.88
N SER A 369 -28.68 -12.57 6.26
CA SER A 369 -29.88 -11.74 6.49
C SER A 369 -30.70 -11.51 5.22
N ALA A 370 -31.96 -11.08 5.36
CA ALA A 370 -32.79 -10.66 4.21
C ALA A 370 -32.19 -9.41 3.54
N LYS A 371 -31.78 -8.44 4.34
CA LYS A 371 -31.07 -7.21 3.94
C LYS A 371 -29.77 -7.54 3.21
N GLY A 372 -28.96 -8.45 3.74
CA GLY A 372 -27.71 -8.92 3.11
C GLY A 372 -27.93 -9.60 1.76
N ARG A 373 -28.89 -10.55 1.67
CA ARG A 373 -29.26 -11.21 0.40
C ARG A 373 -29.69 -10.18 -0.66
N GLN A 374 -30.52 -9.21 -0.27
CA GLN A 374 -30.99 -8.14 -1.16
C GLN A 374 -29.83 -7.30 -1.70
N ARG A 375 -28.87 -6.90 -0.84
CA ARG A 375 -27.69 -6.13 -1.26
C ARG A 375 -26.77 -6.91 -2.21
N VAL A 376 -26.59 -8.22 -2.03
CA VAL A 376 -25.82 -9.03 -2.99
C VAL A 376 -26.56 -9.14 -4.34
N ILE A 377 -27.89 -9.24 -4.36
CA ILE A 377 -28.68 -9.24 -5.61
C ILE A 377 -28.54 -7.90 -6.36
N GLU A 378 -28.61 -6.78 -5.63
CA GLU A 378 -28.36 -5.44 -6.19
C GLU A 378 -26.93 -5.31 -6.75
N LEU A 379 -25.91 -5.75 -6.00
CA LEU A 379 -24.51 -5.77 -6.44
C LEU A 379 -24.32 -6.56 -7.73
N VAL A 380 -24.96 -7.74 -7.84
CA VAL A 380 -24.92 -8.55 -9.07
C VAL A 380 -25.51 -7.79 -10.26
N ARG A 381 -26.70 -7.20 -10.10
CA ARG A 381 -27.38 -6.45 -11.16
C ARG A 381 -26.56 -5.24 -11.61
N ASP A 382 -26.00 -4.50 -10.65
CA ASP A 382 -25.28 -3.26 -10.94
C ASP A 382 -23.89 -3.57 -11.52
N ALA A 383 -23.26 -4.69 -11.14
CA ALA A 383 -22.09 -5.25 -11.81
C ALA A 383 -22.36 -5.71 -13.26
N GLU A 384 -23.49 -6.41 -13.50
CA GLU A 384 -23.91 -6.87 -14.83
C GLU A 384 -24.26 -5.71 -15.79
N ALA A 385 -24.76 -4.59 -15.26
CA ALA A 385 -25.29 -3.47 -16.04
C ALA A 385 -24.35 -2.25 -16.17
N ASN A 386 -23.08 -2.34 -15.73
CA ASN A 386 -22.18 -1.18 -15.58
C ASN A 386 -22.83 -0.02 -14.80
N GLY A 387 -23.49 -0.39 -13.69
CA GLY A 387 -24.11 0.53 -12.74
C GLY A 387 -23.07 1.26 -11.88
N MET A 388 -23.59 2.09 -10.96
CA MET A 388 -22.78 2.82 -9.99
C MET A 388 -22.08 1.84 -9.04
N VAL A 389 -20.86 2.15 -8.64
CA VAL A 389 -20.17 1.44 -7.57
C VAL A 389 -20.80 1.86 -6.23
N PRO A 390 -21.35 0.94 -5.42
CA PRO A 390 -21.97 1.29 -4.16
C PRO A 390 -20.91 1.57 -3.08
N PRO A 391 -21.21 2.43 -2.09
CA PRO A 391 -20.41 2.51 -0.87
C PRO A 391 -20.52 1.22 -0.05
N LEU A 392 -19.62 1.06 0.93
CA LEU A 392 -19.79 0.03 1.95
C LEU A 392 -21.07 0.27 2.77
N PRO A 393 -21.69 -0.77 3.35
CA PRO A 393 -22.84 -0.59 4.24
C PRO A 393 -22.60 0.49 5.31
N GLY A 394 -23.56 1.36 5.58
CA GLY A 394 -23.40 2.42 6.59
C GLY A 394 -22.50 3.59 6.19
N GLN A 395 -21.92 3.60 4.99
CA GLN A 395 -21.28 4.79 4.40
C GLN A 395 -22.22 5.46 3.39
N THR A 396 -22.22 6.79 3.38
CA THR A 396 -23.01 7.61 2.44
C THR A 396 -22.35 7.76 1.07
N CYS A 397 -21.02 7.65 1.00
CA CYS A 397 -20.24 7.80 -0.23
C CYS A 397 -19.09 6.79 -0.31
N VAL A 398 -18.56 6.60 -1.51
CA VAL A 398 -17.40 5.73 -1.75
C VAL A 398 -16.07 6.37 -1.27
N PRO A 399 -15.02 5.57 -1.00
CA PRO A 399 -13.71 6.09 -0.58
C PRO A 399 -13.12 7.13 -1.56
N ALA A 400 -12.31 8.08 -1.09
CA ALA A 400 -11.77 9.17 -1.91
C ALA A 400 -11.00 8.71 -3.16
N TRP A 401 -10.09 7.74 -3.01
CA TRP A 401 -9.33 7.20 -4.14
C TRP A 401 -10.23 6.65 -5.26
N LEU A 402 -11.47 6.25 -4.92
CA LEU A 402 -12.46 5.72 -5.83
C LEU A 402 -13.31 6.83 -6.47
N ARG A 403 -13.64 7.91 -5.72
CA ARG A 403 -14.46 9.04 -6.19
C ARG A 403 -13.92 9.66 -7.47
N ASN A 404 -12.62 9.88 -7.57
CA ASN A 404 -12.02 10.59 -8.71
C ASN A 404 -12.13 9.83 -10.04
N TYR A 405 -12.37 8.50 -10.00
CA TYR A 405 -12.70 7.73 -11.21
C TYR A 405 -14.08 8.09 -11.79
N ALA A 406 -14.96 8.80 -11.08
CA ALA A 406 -16.24 9.22 -11.66
C ALA A 406 -16.09 10.20 -12.83
N TYR A 407 -14.96 10.90 -12.90
CA TYR A 407 -14.66 11.91 -13.92
C TYR A 407 -13.85 11.37 -15.12
N VAL A 408 -13.45 10.09 -15.12
CA VAL A 408 -12.77 9.48 -16.28
C VAL A 408 -13.77 8.89 -17.26
N SER A 409 -13.38 8.75 -18.53
CA SER A 409 -14.24 8.14 -19.55
C SER A 409 -14.57 6.68 -19.23
N GLU A 410 -15.84 6.31 -19.36
CA GLU A 410 -16.29 4.92 -19.32
C GLU A 410 -15.77 4.14 -20.53
N TYR A 411 -15.42 2.88 -20.30
CA TYR A 411 -14.93 1.97 -21.31
C TYR A 411 -15.94 1.75 -22.48
N ASP A 412 -17.18 1.33 -22.21
CA ASP A 412 -18.12 0.88 -23.26
C ASP A 412 -18.76 1.99 -24.10
N ASN A 413 -18.42 3.27 -23.89
CA ASN A 413 -19.23 4.39 -24.36
C ASN A 413 -18.42 5.47 -25.11
N ILE A 414 -17.98 5.10 -26.32
CA ILE A 414 -17.20 5.90 -27.28
C ILE A 414 -17.93 7.19 -27.71
N ASN A 415 -19.26 7.25 -27.59
CA ASN A 415 -20.01 8.48 -27.87
C ASN A 415 -19.64 9.56 -26.85
N ASN A 416 -19.19 10.73 -27.33
CA ASN A 416 -18.83 11.94 -26.58
C ASN A 416 -20.00 12.62 -25.84
N GLY A 417 -21.01 11.86 -25.40
CA GLY A 417 -22.12 12.36 -24.57
C GLY A 417 -21.58 12.97 -23.28
N ASN A 418 -21.96 14.23 -23.03
CA ASN A 418 -21.42 15.15 -22.04
C ASN A 418 -21.16 14.49 -20.67
N VAL A 419 -19.94 14.62 -20.12
CA VAL A 419 -19.58 14.14 -18.77
C VAL A 419 -20.52 14.73 -17.72
N ALA A 420 -20.94 16.00 -17.89
CA ALA A 420 -21.90 16.69 -17.03
C ALA A 420 -23.36 16.20 -17.15
N GLN A 421 -23.66 15.27 -18.05
CA GLN A 421 -24.94 14.53 -18.09
C GLN A 421 -24.84 13.13 -17.44
N ARG A 422 -23.63 12.62 -17.17
CA ARG A 422 -23.38 11.29 -16.59
C ARG A 422 -23.10 11.34 -15.10
N VAL A 423 -22.43 12.41 -14.67
CA VAL A 423 -22.45 12.87 -13.28
C VAL A 423 -23.91 13.24 -12.97
N SER A 424 -24.61 12.36 -12.26
CA SER A 424 -26.02 12.57 -11.93
C SER A 424 -26.22 13.93 -11.26
N PRO A 425 -27.29 14.68 -11.55
CA PRO A 425 -27.79 15.59 -10.55
C PRO A 425 -28.19 14.71 -9.35
N ALA A 426 -27.54 14.93 -8.21
CA ALA A 426 -28.18 14.57 -6.96
C ALA A 426 -29.55 15.27 -6.92
N ALA A 427 -30.57 14.57 -6.43
CA ALA A 427 -31.96 14.98 -6.60
C ALA A 427 -32.16 16.40 -6.01
N GLU A 428 -33.03 17.22 -6.61
CA GLU A 428 -33.18 18.64 -6.27
C GLU A 428 -33.23 18.88 -4.75
N GLY A 429 -32.13 19.40 -4.17
CA GLY A 429 -31.96 19.62 -2.73
C GLY A 429 -30.89 18.77 -2.04
N ASP A 430 -30.27 17.81 -2.72
CA ASP A 430 -29.16 16.98 -2.23
C ASP A 430 -27.87 17.35 -3.00
N GLU A 431 -26.77 17.70 -2.30
CA GLU A 431 -25.45 17.96 -2.92
C GLU A 431 -24.58 16.69 -2.87
N GLY A 432 -25.16 15.57 -3.32
CA GLY A 432 -24.61 14.23 -3.15
C GLY A 432 -23.25 14.01 -3.83
N LEU A 433 -22.29 13.50 -3.07
CA LEU A 433 -20.96 13.11 -3.57
C LEU A 433 -21.05 12.06 -4.69
N ILE A 434 -20.26 12.28 -5.73
CA ILE A 434 -20.31 11.50 -6.96
C ILE A 434 -19.52 10.18 -6.80
N SER A 435 -20.10 9.07 -7.27
CA SER A 435 -19.49 7.74 -7.30
C SER A 435 -19.17 7.32 -8.75
N PRO A 436 -18.11 6.54 -9.04
CA PRO A 436 -17.89 5.99 -10.37
C PRO A 436 -18.85 4.85 -10.70
N ARG A 437 -18.85 4.44 -11.97
CA ARG A 437 -19.40 3.18 -12.48
C ARG A 437 -18.32 2.11 -12.58
N TRP A 438 -18.72 0.83 -12.56
CA TRP A 438 -17.79 -0.31 -12.65
C TRP A 438 -16.86 -0.27 -13.88
N GLY A 439 -17.32 0.32 -14.99
CA GLY A 439 -16.54 0.54 -16.20
C GLY A 439 -15.38 1.54 -16.06
N GLN A 440 -15.45 2.47 -15.11
CA GLN A 440 -14.46 3.54 -14.91
C GLN A 440 -13.28 3.12 -14.01
N VAL A 441 -13.42 2.06 -13.22
CA VAL A 441 -12.50 1.70 -12.11
C VAL A 441 -11.49 0.61 -12.50
N PRO A 442 -10.20 0.73 -12.11
CA PRO A 442 -9.21 -0.33 -11.87
C PRO A 442 -9.70 -1.79 -11.96
N TRP A 443 -9.08 -2.73 -12.69
CA TRP A 443 -9.60 -4.12 -12.67
C TRP A 443 -9.28 -4.77 -11.34
N LEU A 444 -7.98 -4.88 -11.05
CA LEU A 444 -7.46 -5.16 -9.72
C LEU A 444 -8.21 -4.40 -8.61
N HIS A 445 -8.36 -3.07 -8.74
CA HIS A 445 -8.98 -2.26 -7.69
C HIS A 445 -10.47 -2.55 -7.50
N GLY A 446 -11.24 -2.64 -8.59
CA GLY A 446 -12.69 -2.89 -8.58
C GLY A 446 -13.03 -4.33 -8.22
N GLU A 447 -12.30 -5.31 -8.75
CA GLU A 447 -12.43 -6.73 -8.40
C GLU A 447 -12.19 -6.95 -6.89
N ILE A 448 -11.12 -6.35 -6.35
CA ILE A 448 -10.83 -6.42 -4.91
C ILE A 448 -11.90 -5.68 -4.08
N TYR A 449 -12.32 -4.48 -4.49
CA TYR A 449 -13.38 -3.75 -3.80
C TYR A 449 -14.73 -4.48 -3.81
N LEU A 450 -15.04 -5.20 -4.90
CA LEU A 450 -16.22 -6.06 -4.99
C LEU A 450 -16.18 -7.21 -3.97
N TYR A 451 -15.01 -7.81 -3.70
CA TYR A 451 -14.88 -8.79 -2.62
C TYR A 451 -15.10 -8.18 -1.22
N HIS A 452 -14.73 -6.91 -0.97
CA HIS A 452 -15.08 -6.21 0.28
C HIS A 452 -16.58 -5.99 0.42
N LEU A 453 -17.26 -5.57 -0.67
CA LEU A 453 -18.72 -5.41 -0.70
C LEU A 453 -19.43 -6.75 -0.47
N LEU A 454 -19.04 -7.79 -1.21
CA LEU A 454 -19.59 -9.15 -1.08
C LEU A 454 -19.48 -9.66 0.36
N TRP A 455 -18.26 -9.59 0.92
CA TRP A 455 -17.99 -9.99 2.29
C TRP A 455 -18.94 -9.28 3.27
N GLN A 456 -18.98 -7.94 3.21
CA GLN A 456 -19.78 -7.16 4.14
C GLN A 456 -21.29 -7.39 3.97
N TYR A 457 -21.80 -7.52 2.75
CA TYR A 457 -23.21 -7.81 2.50
C TYR A 457 -23.64 -9.19 3.01
N LEU A 458 -22.80 -10.22 2.87
CA LEU A 458 -23.08 -11.55 3.43
C LEU A 458 -23.04 -11.58 4.96
N MET A 459 -22.32 -10.63 5.58
CA MET A 459 -22.23 -10.49 7.04
C MET A 459 -23.21 -9.45 7.62
N MET A 460 -24.13 -8.85 6.87
CA MET A 460 -25.10 -7.89 7.44
C MET A 460 -26.11 -8.57 8.38
N GLN A 461 -26.56 -7.91 9.45
CA GLN A 461 -27.80 -8.27 10.16
C GLN A 461 -29.03 -7.65 9.49
N ASP A 462 -30.20 -8.22 9.79
CA ASP A 462 -31.48 -7.52 9.62
C ASP A 462 -31.68 -6.60 10.83
N ASP A 463 -32.33 -5.45 10.64
CA ASP A 463 -32.55 -4.48 11.72
C ASP A 463 -33.48 -5.07 12.79
N ALA A 464 -33.15 -4.91 14.07
CA ALA A 464 -33.98 -5.43 15.15
C ALA A 464 -35.35 -4.70 15.18
N GLU A 465 -36.43 -5.43 14.90
CA GLU A 465 -37.78 -4.88 14.92
C GLU A 465 -38.20 -4.47 16.35
N GLY A 466 -38.06 -3.18 16.67
CA GLY A 466 -38.88 -2.52 17.69
C GLY A 466 -38.38 -2.49 19.14
N THR A 467 -37.11 -2.14 19.38
CA THR A 467 -36.68 -1.62 20.69
C THR A 467 -36.23 -0.17 20.58
N ALA A 468 -36.93 0.73 21.28
CA ALA A 468 -36.60 2.15 21.37
C ALA A 468 -35.32 2.41 22.20
N GLU A 469 -34.82 3.65 22.15
CA GLU A 469 -33.47 4.11 22.54
C GLU A 469 -33.12 4.09 24.06
N GLU A 470 -33.75 3.24 24.87
CA GLU A 470 -33.53 3.23 26.33
C GLU A 470 -32.83 1.94 26.82
N ASP A 471 -31.89 2.10 27.77
CA ASP A 471 -31.12 1.06 28.48
C ASP A 471 -29.91 0.36 27.78
N ALA A 472 -29.18 1.06 26.92
CA ALA A 472 -27.82 0.64 26.48
C ALA A 472 -26.71 0.79 27.57
N ALA A 473 -27.05 0.62 28.85
CA ALA A 473 -26.18 0.97 29.99
C ALA A 473 -26.10 -0.10 31.11
N ALA A 474 -26.42 -1.38 30.84
CA ALA A 474 -26.49 -2.40 31.90
C ALA A 474 -26.09 -3.86 31.54
N THR A 475 -25.19 -4.10 30.58
CA THR A 475 -24.71 -5.47 30.24
C THR A 475 -23.19 -5.57 30.01
N ALA A 476 -22.41 -5.19 31.02
CA ALA A 476 -20.96 -5.46 31.03
C ALA A 476 -20.66 -6.96 31.27
N GLY A 477 -20.84 -7.81 30.25
CA GLY A 477 -20.74 -9.26 30.44
C GLY A 477 -20.73 -10.18 29.21
N THR A 478 -20.61 -9.69 27.98
CA THR A 478 -20.53 -10.53 26.76
C THR A 478 -19.59 -9.98 25.70
N ALA A 479 -19.55 -10.63 24.53
CA ALA A 479 -18.44 -10.66 23.61
C ALA A 479 -18.52 -9.61 22.47
N SER A 480 -17.84 -8.45 22.64
CA SER A 480 -17.69 -7.35 21.66
C SER A 480 -17.16 -7.66 20.24
N VAL A 481 -17.70 -7.00 19.22
CA VAL A 481 -17.86 -7.55 17.85
C VAL A 481 -16.79 -6.87 16.90
N PHE A 482 -15.96 -7.61 16.10
CA PHE A 482 -14.70 -7.25 15.33
C PHE A 482 -14.51 -7.65 13.81
N ASN A 483 -14.71 -6.76 12.82
CA ASN A 483 -14.69 -7.07 11.36
C ASN A 483 -13.33 -6.66 10.76
N VAL A 484 -13.01 -7.22 9.59
CA VAL A 484 -11.81 -6.88 8.83
C VAL A 484 -12.20 -6.07 7.60
N VAL A 485 -11.97 -4.76 7.67
CA VAL A 485 -12.06 -3.87 6.51
C VAL A 485 -10.75 -3.10 6.40
N THR A 486 -10.17 -3.05 5.21
CA THR A 486 -8.97 -2.25 4.93
C THR A 486 -9.29 -0.76 4.96
N GLN A 487 -8.39 0.07 5.51
CA GLN A 487 -8.48 1.54 5.52
C GLN A 487 -8.79 2.15 4.15
N HIS A 488 -8.39 1.49 3.05
CA HIS A 488 -8.67 1.98 1.69
C HIS A 488 -10.11 1.70 1.25
N ALA A 489 -10.78 0.67 1.77
CA ALA A 489 -12.15 0.35 1.38
C ALA A 489 -13.20 1.20 2.12
N ILE A 490 -12.82 1.87 3.22
CA ILE A 490 -13.70 2.78 3.96
C ILE A 490 -13.52 4.24 3.51
N HIS A 491 -14.63 4.95 3.35
CA HIS A 491 -14.61 6.40 3.49
C HIS A 491 -14.47 6.73 4.99
N ASN A 492 -13.27 7.15 5.39
CA ASN A 492 -13.04 7.70 6.72
C ASN A 492 -13.03 9.24 6.59
N PRO A 493 -14.06 9.96 7.07
CA PRO A 493 -14.00 11.41 7.14
C PRO A 493 -12.91 11.77 8.14
N LEU A 494 -11.73 12.12 7.64
CA LEU A 494 -10.66 12.66 8.46
C LEU A 494 -11.16 14.01 8.98
N PHE A 495 -11.62 14.03 10.23
CA PHE A 495 -12.03 15.26 10.89
C PHE A 495 -10.91 16.30 10.76
N SER A 496 -11.09 17.27 9.86
CA SER A 496 -10.51 18.58 10.05
C SER A 496 -11.23 19.15 11.27
N GLN A 497 -10.47 19.45 12.33
CA GLN A 497 -10.95 20.34 13.38
C GLN A 497 -10.83 21.76 12.83
N GLU A 498 -11.62 22.02 11.79
CA GLU A 498 -11.47 23.14 10.91
C GLU A 498 -11.72 24.43 11.68
N CYS A 499 -10.79 25.38 11.55
CA CYS A 499 -11.00 26.68 12.15
C CYS A 499 -12.16 27.37 11.43
N ARG A 500 -13.28 27.53 12.15
CA ARG A 500 -14.53 28.13 11.66
C ARG A 500 -14.43 29.61 11.26
N VAL A 501 -13.25 30.25 11.37
CA VAL A 501 -13.04 31.70 11.18
C VAL A 501 -11.79 32.00 10.35
N ALA A 502 -11.37 31.09 9.45
CA ALA A 502 -10.30 31.37 8.50
C ALA A 502 -10.78 32.33 7.40
N SER A 503 -10.54 33.63 7.58
CA SER A 503 -10.88 34.69 6.60
C SER A 503 -9.79 34.93 5.53
N THR A 504 -8.85 33.99 5.37
CA THR A 504 -7.71 34.13 4.45
C THR A 504 -7.98 33.41 3.12
N PRO A 505 -8.04 34.11 1.98
CA PRO A 505 -8.12 33.47 0.67
C PRO A 505 -6.88 32.60 0.41
N GLY A 506 -7.11 31.29 0.22
CA GLY A 506 -6.05 30.29 0.06
C GLY A 506 -6.06 29.16 1.10
N MET A 507 -6.77 29.32 2.22
CA MET A 507 -7.15 28.18 3.07
C MET A 507 -8.32 27.41 2.44
N ILE A 508 -8.04 26.71 1.33
CA ILE A 508 -8.98 25.75 0.74
C ILE A 508 -8.74 24.39 1.40
N SER A 509 -9.21 24.25 2.64
CA SER A 509 -9.78 22.95 3.01
C SER A 509 -11.18 22.96 2.37
N PRO A 510 -11.59 21.95 1.58
CA PRO A 510 -12.98 21.89 1.14
C PRO A 510 -13.87 21.90 2.40
N PRO A 511 -15.01 22.60 2.37
CA PRO A 511 -15.85 22.72 3.56
C PRO A 511 -16.15 21.34 4.11
N VAL A 512 -16.14 21.19 5.45
CA VAL A 512 -16.81 20.05 6.09
C VAL A 512 -18.24 20.01 5.55
N VAL A 513 -18.49 19.11 4.61
CA VAL A 513 -19.83 18.90 4.04
C VAL A 513 -20.70 18.53 5.23
N GLU A 514 -21.75 19.30 5.54
CA GLU A 514 -22.48 19.09 6.80
C GLU A 514 -23.05 17.67 6.91
N MET A 515 -23.40 17.05 5.77
CA MET A 515 -23.78 15.63 5.63
C MET A 515 -22.67 14.60 5.99
N GLN A 516 -21.44 15.03 6.19
CA GLN A 516 -20.28 14.19 6.58
C GLN A 516 -19.85 14.42 8.04
N SER A 517 -20.53 15.30 8.78
CA SER A 517 -20.21 15.65 10.16
C SER A 517 -20.94 14.82 11.23
N THR A 518 -21.77 13.85 10.82
CA THR A 518 -22.54 13.02 11.75
C THR A 518 -21.59 12.18 12.61
N ARG A 519 -21.63 12.44 13.92
CA ARG A 519 -20.83 11.73 14.94
C ARG A 519 -21.22 10.25 15.11
N ASP A 520 -22.21 9.79 14.34
CA ASP A 520 -22.90 8.51 14.49
C ASP A 520 -22.48 7.45 13.46
N VAL A 521 -21.53 7.74 12.56
CA VAL A 521 -20.94 6.72 11.66
C VAL A 521 -20.01 5.80 12.47
N THR A 522 -20.61 4.86 13.20
CA THR A 522 -19.88 3.84 13.96
C THR A 522 -19.16 2.90 12.98
N PRO A 523 -17.83 2.69 13.12
CA PRO A 523 -17.08 1.77 12.27
C PRO A 523 -17.67 0.35 12.21
N LEU A 524 -17.69 -0.19 10.99
CA LEU A 524 -18.34 -1.45 10.57
C LEU A 524 -17.61 -2.71 11.06
N VAL A 525 -17.86 -3.17 12.30
CA VAL A 525 -16.92 -4.04 13.05
C VAL A 525 -17.64 -5.23 13.78
N CYS A 526 -17.35 -6.50 13.42
CA CYS A 526 -18.10 -7.76 13.71
C CYS A 526 -17.38 -9.10 14.11
N ARG A 527 -17.69 -9.74 15.27
CA ARG A 527 -16.82 -10.72 16.00
C ARG A 527 -16.65 -12.06 15.29
N PRO A 528 -15.46 -12.66 15.37
CA PRO A 528 -15.34 -14.12 15.45
C PRO A 528 -15.59 -14.59 16.89
N ALA A 529 -16.71 -15.26 17.16
CA ALA A 529 -16.93 -15.98 18.42
C ALA A 529 -16.45 -17.44 18.37
N LEU A 530 -16.24 -17.99 17.17
CA LEU A 530 -15.90 -19.40 16.91
C LEU A 530 -14.54 -19.56 16.22
N ILE A 531 -13.49 -19.04 16.86
CA ILE A 531 -12.10 -19.38 16.55
C ILE A 531 -11.52 -19.94 17.85
N ALA A 532 -11.12 -21.21 17.82
CA ALA A 532 -10.55 -21.88 18.98
C ALA A 532 -9.28 -21.15 19.45
N ASP A 533 -9.10 -21.04 20.76
CA ASP A 533 -7.92 -20.44 21.39
C ASP A 533 -6.59 -21.16 21.04
N SER A 534 -6.68 -22.28 20.31
CA SER A 534 -5.56 -23.04 19.73
C SER A 534 -4.94 -22.42 18.47
N VAL A 535 -5.58 -21.46 17.78
CA VAL A 535 -4.99 -20.79 16.62
C VAL A 535 -3.98 -19.74 17.09
N VAL A 536 -2.80 -20.22 17.45
CA VAL A 536 -1.74 -19.44 18.08
C VAL A 536 -0.73 -18.94 17.04
N VAL A 537 -0.88 -17.68 16.63
CA VAL A 537 -0.01 -17.05 15.63
C VAL A 537 1.22 -16.43 16.28
N ARG A 538 2.41 -16.66 15.72
CA ARG A 538 3.67 -16.09 16.23
C ARG A 538 4.05 -14.78 15.56
N ARG A 539 3.77 -13.68 16.26
CA ARG A 539 4.12 -12.32 15.83
C ARG A 539 5.63 -12.10 15.87
N VAL A 540 6.21 -11.66 14.75
CA VAL A 540 7.56 -11.04 14.75
C VAL A 540 7.51 -9.81 15.68
N GLN A 541 8.18 -9.89 16.83
CA GLN A 541 8.38 -8.73 17.70
C GLN A 541 9.47 -7.83 17.13
N HIS A 542 9.23 -6.52 17.14
CA HIS A 542 10.17 -5.52 16.67
C HIS A 542 11.36 -5.44 17.64
N GLY A 543 12.57 -5.73 17.15
CA GLY A 543 13.82 -5.48 17.89
C GLY A 543 14.16 -6.48 18.99
N SER A 544 13.60 -7.70 18.96
CA SER A 544 13.99 -8.78 19.87
C SER A 544 14.40 -10.04 19.11
N ASP A 545 15.60 -10.55 19.37
CA ASP A 545 16.05 -11.90 18.96
C ASP A 545 15.36 -13.04 19.75
N GLY A 546 14.30 -12.70 20.49
CA GLY A 546 13.51 -13.63 21.29
C GLY A 546 12.49 -14.44 20.47
N PRO A 547 11.99 -15.56 21.03
CA PRO A 547 10.95 -16.36 20.39
C PRO A 547 9.71 -15.50 20.14
N ALA A 548 9.22 -15.52 18.90
CA ALA A 548 8.11 -14.71 18.44
C ALA A 548 6.86 -14.88 19.33
N LYS A 549 6.30 -13.78 19.85
CA LYS A 549 5.19 -13.81 20.81
C LYS A 549 3.98 -14.49 20.17
N GLN A 550 3.51 -15.54 20.84
CA GLN A 550 2.23 -16.17 20.56
C GLN A 550 1.09 -15.20 20.89
N VAL A 551 0.23 -14.94 19.90
CA VAL A 551 -0.97 -14.09 19.98
C VAL A 551 -2.14 -14.84 19.35
N SER A 552 -3.36 -14.59 19.83
CA SER A 552 -4.56 -15.17 19.21
C SER A 552 -4.83 -14.52 17.85
N TYR A 553 -5.58 -15.18 16.97
CA TYR A 553 -6.03 -14.57 15.71
C TYR A 553 -6.78 -13.24 15.93
N ALA A 554 -7.62 -13.15 16.97
CA ALA A 554 -8.29 -11.90 17.32
C ALA A 554 -7.29 -10.80 17.71
N GLU A 555 -6.20 -11.12 18.43
CA GLU A 555 -5.15 -10.16 18.79
C GLU A 555 -4.23 -9.81 17.59
N LEU A 556 -4.08 -10.71 16.61
CA LEU A 556 -3.40 -10.46 15.34
C LEU A 556 -4.16 -9.42 14.51
N VAL A 557 -5.48 -9.58 14.39
CA VAL A 557 -6.38 -8.71 13.61
C VAL A 557 -6.67 -7.37 14.31
N ARG A 558 -6.72 -7.33 15.65
CA ARG A 558 -6.97 -6.10 16.45
C ARG A 558 -5.82 -5.10 16.52
N GLN A 559 -4.61 -5.49 16.12
CA GLN A 559 -3.45 -4.58 16.12
C GLN A 559 -3.63 -3.47 15.07
N PRO A 560 -2.82 -2.39 15.08
CA PRO A 560 -2.91 -1.31 14.09
C PRO A 560 -2.43 -1.73 12.70
N SER A 561 -3.16 -2.66 12.09
CA SER A 561 -3.10 -3.13 10.70
C SER A 561 -3.75 -2.13 9.73
N GLY A 562 -3.79 -0.84 10.09
CA GLY A 562 -4.58 0.15 9.35
C GLY A 562 -6.07 -0.22 9.28
N CYS A 563 -6.64 -0.74 10.39
CA CYS A 563 -8.06 -1.03 10.52
C CYS A 563 -8.71 -0.05 11.49
N ALA A 564 -9.89 0.47 11.12
CA ALA A 564 -10.77 1.16 12.06
C ALA A 564 -11.49 0.11 12.92
N ILE A 565 -11.28 0.14 14.24
CA ILE A 565 -11.85 -0.79 15.22
C ILE A 565 -12.16 0.00 16.50
N PRO A 566 -13.37 0.57 16.67
CA PRO A 566 -14.46 -0.09 17.42
C PRO A 566 -15.88 0.39 17.00
N ALA A 567 -17.01 -0.04 17.56
CA ALA A 567 -17.44 -1.34 18.08
C ALA A 567 -18.93 -1.46 17.66
N ALA A 568 -19.29 -2.45 16.84
CA ALA A 568 -20.62 -2.49 16.22
C ALA A 568 -21.35 -3.81 16.49
N GLU A 569 -21.92 -3.93 17.70
CA GLU A 569 -22.79 -5.05 18.07
C GLU A 569 -24.16 -5.02 17.33
N THR A 570 -24.42 -3.96 16.56
CA THR A 570 -25.74 -3.60 16.01
C THR A 570 -25.92 -3.76 14.50
N PHE A 571 -24.87 -4.06 13.71
CA PHE A 571 -24.95 -3.99 12.23
C PHE A 571 -24.60 -5.29 11.48
N PHE A 572 -23.70 -6.12 12.01
CA PHE A 572 -23.16 -7.29 11.29
C PHE A 572 -23.24 -8.58 12.14
N SER A 573 -23.33 -9.73 11.49
CA SER A 573 -23.36 -11.08 12.09
C SER A 573 -21.95 -11.67 12.22
N GLU A 574 -21.76 -12.58 13.17
CA GLU A 574 -20.44 -13.10 13.57
C GLU A 574 -19.60 -13.62 12.38
N TYR A 575 -18.32 -13.22 12.32
CA TYR A 575 -17.33 -13.65 11.34
C TYR A 575 -17.46 -15.14 11.03
N ARG A 576 -17.67 -15.44 9.75
CA ARG A 576 -17.79 -16.79 9.21
C ARG A 576 -17.05 -16.88 7.90
N ASP A 577 -16.21 -17.90 7.71
CA ASP A 577 -15.67 -18.17 6.38
C ASP A 577 -16.75 -18.76 5.48
N ILE A 578 -17.30 -17.91 4.60
CA ILE A 578 -18.35 -18.22 3.61
C ILE A 578 -17.90 -19.22 2.53
N PHE A 579 -16.60 -19.51 2.43
CA PHE A 579 -16.01 -20.46 1.48
C PHE A 579 -15.38 -21.67 2.20
N ALA A 580 -15.58 -21.83 3.52
CA ALA A 580 -14.97 -22.90 4.32
C ALA A 580 -15.23 -24.29 3.74
N ARG A 581 -16.41 -24.50 3.15
CA ARG A 581 -16.80 -25.76 2.52
C ARG A 581 -16.01 -25.99 1.23
N GLU A 582 -16.02 -25.04 0.32
CA GLU A 582 -15.25 -25.11 -0.93
C GLU A 582 -13.75 -25.32 -0.66
N LYS A 583 -13.20 -24.63 0.35
CA LYS A 583 -11.81 -24.79 0.82
C LYS A 583 -11.53 -26.21 1.32
N ARG A 584 -12.42 -26.77 2.15
CA ARG A 584 -12.33 -28.16 2.63
C ARG A 584 -12.42 -29.16 1.48
N ASP A 585 -13.37 -28.98 0.57
CA ASP A 585 -13.57 -29.84 -0.59
C ASP A 585 -12.34 -29.80 -1.51
N VAL A 586 -11.70 -28.63 -1.72
CA VAL A 586 -10.45 -28.49 -2.47
C VAL A 586 -9.28 -29.27 -1.83
N LEU A 587 -9.19 -29.36 -0.50
CA LEU A 587 -8.19 -30.20 0.15
C LEU A 587 -8.51 -31.69 -0.02
N LEU A 588 -9.73 -32.11 0.32
CA LEU A 588 -10.10 -33.53 0.41
C LEU A 588 -10.19 -34.20 -0.97
N ASN A 589 -10.69 -33.51 -1.99
CA ASN A 589 -10.77 -34.05 -3.36
C ASN A 589 -9.40 -34.41 -3.96
N PHE A 590 -8.34 -33.73 -3.53
CA PHE A 590 -6.96 -34.00 -3.99
C PHE A 590 -6.10 -34.75 -2.97
N LEU A 591 -6.66 -35.15 -1.82
CA LEU A 591 -5.93 -35.82 -0.73
C LEU A 591 -5.20 -37.09 -1.21
N LYS A 592 -5.99 -38.08 -1.69
CA LYS A 592 -5.46 -39.39 -2.09
C LYS A 592 -4.64 -39.34 -3.40
N ALA A 593 -4.93 -38.40 -4.30
CA ALA A 593 -4.34 -38.33 -5.65
C ALA A 593 -3.18 -37.32 -5.83
N ARG A 594 -2.91 -36.47 -4.82
CA ARG A 594 -1.83 -35.47 -4.84
C ARG A 594 -1.12 -35.38 -3.49
N VAL A 595 -1.85 -35.08 -2.42
CA VAL A 595 -1.26 -34.77 -1.10
C VAL A 595 -0.53 -35.98 -0.50
N VAL A 596 -1.13 -37.17 -0.52
CA VAL A 596 -0.51 -38.39 0.01
C VAL A 596 0.80 -38.75 -0.75
N PRO A 597 0.84 -38.82 -2.09
CA PRO A 597 2.10 -38.97 -2.84
C PRO A 597 3.18 -37.93 -2.51
N MET A 598 2.82 -36.64 -2.50
CA MET A 598 3.76 -35.54 -2.20
C MET A 598 4.38 -35.67 -0.81
N LEU A 599 3.60 -36.08 0.20
CA LEU A 599 4.09 -36.21 1.58
C LEU A 599 4.83 -37.54 1.82
N ALA A 600 4.49 -38.60 1.10
CA ALA A 600 5.14 -39.92 1.22
C ALA A 600 6.63 -39.88 0.83
N CYS A 601 7.03 -39.02 -0.12
CA CYS A 601 8.45 -38.84 -0.47
C CYS A 601 9.26 -37.99 0.55
N GLN A 602 8.62 -37.54 1.64
CA GLN A 602 9.22 -36.75 2.74
C GLN A 602 10.10 -35.60 2.23
N PRO A 603 9.55 -34.64 1.46
CA PRO A 603 10.30 -33.60 0.74
C PRO A 603 11.19 -32.73 1.63
N TRP A 604 10.75 -32.47 2.86
CA TRP A 604 11.50 -31.73 3.89
C TRP A 604 12.83 -32.36 4.31
N GLY A 605 13.03 -33.65 4.02
CA GLY A 605 14.27 -34.39 4.28
C GLY A 605 15.13 -34.61 3.03
N ALA A 606 14.84 -33.94 1.92
CA ALA A 606 15.62 -34.02 0.69
C ALA A 606 16.93 -33.22 0.76
N ASP A 607 17.77 -33.34 -0.26
CA ASP A 607 19.02 -32.59 -0.38
C ASP A 607 18.82 -31.21 -1.03
N ARG A 608 19.90 -30.44 -1.14
CA ARG A 608 19.84 -29.00 -1.45
C ARG A 608 19.44 -28.74 -2.90
N ASP A 609 19.68 -29.68 -3.79
CA ASP A 609 19.27 -29.67 -5.20
C ASP A 609 17.75 -29.87 -5.38
N TYR A 610 17.06 -30.45 -4.40
CA TYR A 610 15.60 -30.65 -4.45
C TYR A 610 14.79 -29.34 -4.37
N GLY A 611 15.43 -28.21 -4.06
CA GLY A 611 14.77 -26.90 -3.92
C GLY A 611 13.98 -26.48 -5.16
N GLY A 612 14.52 -26.67 -6.38
CA GLY A 612 13.80 -26.34 -7.61
C GLY A 612 12.64 -27.29 -7.94
N ILE A 613 12.59 -28.48 -7.35
CA ILE A 613 11.41 -29.36 -7.45
C ILE A 613 10.29 -28.80 -6.56
N LEU A 614 10.62 -28.34 -5.35
CA LEU A 614 9.65 -27.69 -4.47
C LEU A 614 9.13 -26.36 -5.06
N LEU A 615 9.97 -25.57 -5.73
CA LEU A 615 9.51 -24.37 -6.45
C LEU A 615 8.54 -24.71 -7.62
N ARG A 616 8.70 -25.85 -8.29
CA ARG A 616 7.72 -26.36 -9.28
C ARG A 616 6.43 -26.83 -8.62
N TRP A 617 6.51 -27.46 -7.44
CA TRP A 617 5.32 -27.81 -6.65
C TRP A 617 4.54 -26.57 -6.22
N MET A 618 5.24 -25.52 -5.78
CA MET A 618 4.64 -24.22 -5.48
C MET A 618 3.99 -23.59 -6.72
N LEU A 619 4.55 -23.77 -7.92
CA LEU A 619 3.95 -23.29 -9.18
C LEU A 619 2.66 -24.03 -9.53
N TRP A 620 2.71 -25.35 -9.59
CA TRP A 620 1.68 -26.15 -10.23
C TRP A 620 0.61 -26.66 -9.26
N GLY A 621 0.91 -26.82 -7.97
CA GLY A 621 -0.03 -27.31 -6.97
C GLY A 621 -0.72 -28.61 -7.40
N ASN A 622 -2.04 -28.54 -7.62
CA ASN A 622 -2.85 -29.69 -8.07
C ASN A 622 -2.59 -30.13 -9.53
N GLY A 623 -1.92 -29.30 -10.33
CA GLY A 623 -1.65 -29.52 -11.75
C GLY A 623 -0.49 -30.48 -12.07
N ILE A 624 0.35 -30.84 -11.10
CA ILE A 624 1.36 -31.89 -11.31
C ILE A 624 0.66 -33.25 -11.33
N ASP A 625 0.85 -34.06 -12.38
CA ASP A 625 0.30 -35.40 -12.37
C ASP A 625 1.18 -36.39 -11.60
N LEU A 626 0.66 -36.77 -10.44
CA LEU A 626 1.26 -37.67 -9.44
C LEU A 626 0.41 -38.93 -9.22
N SER A 627 -0.51 -39.23 -10.15
CA SER A 627 -1.45 -40.37 -10.09
C SER A 627 -0.80 -41.76 -10.15
N MET A 628 0.54 -41.83 -10.08
CA MET A 628 1.35 -43.04 -10.16
C MET A 628 1.26 -43.94 -8.93
N PHE A 629 0.84 -43.42 -7.77
CA PHE A 629 0.76 -44.18 -6.52
C PHE A 629 -0.68 -44.31 -6.02
N THR A 630 -1.20 -45.55 -5.99
CA THR A 630 -2.42 -45.83 -5.22
C THR A 630 -2.09 -46.06 -3.75
N LEU A 631 -3.06 -45.78 -2.88
CA LEU A 631 -2.94 -46.08 -1.44
C LEU A 631 -2.63 -47.57 -1.18
N ASP A 632 -3.13 -48.46 -2.05
CA ASP A 632 -2.85 -49.91 -1.98
C ASP A 632 -1.38 -50.26 -2.24
N GLN A 633 -0.68 -49.48 -3.08
CA GLN A 633 0.75 -49.68 -3.35
C GLN A 633 1.60 -49.26 -2.14
N LEU A 634 1.23 -48.16 -1.47
CA LEU A 634 1.85 -47.70 -0.23
C LEU A 634 1.56 -48.68 0.94
N ALA A 635 0.33 -49.18 1.06
CA ALA A 635 -0.01 -50.24 2.00
C ALA A 635 0.79 -51.54 1.73
N GLY A 636 0.99 -51.86 0.45
CA GLY A 636 1.77 -53.03 0.00
C GLY A 636 3.27 -52.98 0.33
N SER A 637 3.89 -51.79 0.34
CA SER A 637 5.29 -51.64 0.77
C SER A 637 5.43 -51.71 2.29
N HIS A 638 4.49 -51.14 3.04
CA HIS A 638 4.44 -51.23 4.50
C HIS A 638 4.07 -52.63 5.04
N GLY A 639 3.32 -53.44 4.28
CA GLY A 639 2.85 -54.77 4.70
C GLY A 639 3.89 -55.89 4.81
N ARG A 640 5.14 -55.69 4.36
CA ARG A 640 6.20 -56.73 4.40
C ARG A 640 6.98 -56.74 5.73
N ALA A 641 6.27 -56.92 6.83
CA ALA A 641 6.84 -57.00 8.18
C ALA A 641 6.48 -58.30 8.93
N VAL A 642 6.67 -59.46 8.29
CA VAL A 642 6.60 -60.78 8.96
C VAL A 642 7.89 -61.55 8.68
N GLY A 643 8.83 -61.52 9.64
CA GLY A 643 10.00 -62.41 9.68
C GLY A 643 11.17 -62.06 8.74
N GLY A 644 11.93 -61.00 9.06
CA GLY A 644 13.21 -60.72 8.39
C GLY A 644 13.85 -59.41 8.85
N ALA A 645 15.19 -59.38 8.93
CA ALA A 645 15.95 -58.25 9.46
C ALA A 645 15.57 -56.87 8.87
N VAL A 646 15.52 -55.86 9.75
CA VAL A 646 15.19 -54.46 9.42
C VAL A 646 16.11 -53.93 8.32
N LYS A 647 15.59 -53.84 7.08
CA LYS A 647 16.20 -53.06 6.01
C LYS A 647 15.84 -51.59 6.19
N SER A 648 16.82 -50.71 6.03
CA SER A 648 16.65 -49.26 6.18
C SER A 648 15.60 -48.71 5.22
N HIS A 649 14.63 -47.97 5.75
CA HIS A 649 13.51 -47.40 4.99
C HIS A 649 13.93 -46.33 3.96
N GLY A 650 15.19 -45.87 3.96
CA GLY A 650 15.68 -44.82 3.05
C GLY A 650 15.68 -45.18 1.57
N GLY A 651 15.62 -46.46 1.21
CA GLY A 651 15.60 -46.89 -0.21
C GLY A 651 14.29 -46.59 -0.93
N ASP A 652 13.15 -46.63 -0.24
CA ASP A 652 11.83 -46.43 -0.83
C ASP A 652 11.56 -44.93 -1.03
N VAL A 653 11.81 -44.12 0.01
CA VAL A 653 11.66 -42.65 -0.02
C VAL A 653 12.53 -42.01 -1.11
N ALA A 654 13.76 -42.51 -1.33
CA ALA A 654 14.63 -42.00 -2.40
C ALA A 654 14.06 -42.29 -3.81
N ALA A 655 13.45 -43.47 -4.02
CA ALA A 655 12.81 -43.81 -5.28
C ALA A 655 11.56 -42.95 -5.53
N LEU A 656 10.75 -42.69 -4.50
CA LEU A 656 9.61 -41.75 -4.60
C LEU A 656 10.08 -40.36 -5.02
N ARG A 657 11.14 -39.81 -4.40
CA ARG A 657 11.69 -38.49 -4.74
C ARG A 657 12.17 -38.36 -6.19
N GLU A 658 12.83 -39.38 -6.74
CA GLU A 658 13.27 -39.33 -8.15
C GLU A 658 12.10 -39.43 -9.15
N LEU A 659 11.00 -40.12 -8.79
CA LEU A 659 9.79 -40.17 -9.61
C LEU A 659 9.01 -38.85 -9.56
N GLU A 660 8.85 -38.27 -8.38
CA GLU A 660 8.27 -36.93 -8.17
C GLU A 660 9.05 -35.84 -8.92
N LYS A 661 10.38 -35.91 -8.88
CA LYS A 661 11.31 -35.06 -9.64
C LYS A 661 11.13 -35.22 -11.15
N ALA A 662 11.01 -36.45 -11.66
CA ALA A 662 10.76 -36.71 -13.07
C ALA A 662 9.40 -36.15 -13.54
N ALA A 663 8.33 -36.36 -12.76
CA ALA A 663 6.99 -35.81 -13.04
C ALA A 663 6.98 -34.27 -13.03
N SER A 664 7.70 -33.67 -12.07
CA SER A 664 7.83 -32.21 -11.97
C SER A 664 8.61 -31.62 -13.15
N LEU A 665 9.71 -32.25 -13.58
CA LEU A 665 10.52 -31.82 -14.73
C LEU A 665 9.75 -31.95 -16.06
N ALA A 666 8.85 -32.92 -16.19
CA ALA A 666 8.02 -33.08 -17.38
C ALA A 666 7.08 -31.87 -17.63
N GLN A 667 6.75 -31.10 -16.59
CA GLN A 667 5.92 -29.89 -16.69
C GLN A 667 6.72 -28.64 -17.12
N ASP A 668 8.06 -28.69 -17.23
CA ASP A 668 8.87 -27.53 -17.63
C ASP A 668 8.52 -27.02 -19.04
N ALA A 669 7.99 -27.87 -19.91
CA ALA A 669 7.48 -27.48 -21.24
C ALA A 669 6.32 -26.46 -21.17
N ASN A 670 5.61 -26.39 -20.04
CA ASN A 670 4.52 -25.45 -19.80
C ASN A 670 4.98 -24.18 -19.03
N ILE A 671 6.26 -24.08 -18.63
CA ILE A 671 6.81 -22.90 -17.97
C ILE A 671 7.34 -21.92 -19.03
N VAL A 672 6.56 -20.89 -19.33
CA VAL A 672 6.80 -19.96 -20.46
C VAL A 672 7.68 -18.76 -20.09
N GLY A 673 7.82 -18.46 -18.80
CA GLY A 673 8.86 -17.56 -18.26
C GLY A 673 9.59 -18.30 -17.14
N ASN A 674 10.84 -18.72 -17.39
CA ASN A 674 11.55 -19.65 -16.51
C ASN A 674 12.92 -19.12 -16.07
N GLU A 675 12.95 -18.50 -14.90
CA GLU A 675 14.18 -18.01 -14.24
C GLU A 675 14.57 -18.88 -13.03
N LEU A 676 14.04 -20.10 -12.94
CA LEU A 676 14.20 -20.99 -11.79
C LEU A 676 15.67 -21.17 -11.36
N ALA A 677 16.57 -21.38 -12.31
CA ALA A 677 18.00 -21.57 -12.03
C ALA A 677 18.64 -20.37 -11.29
N LYS A 678 18.12 -19.15 -11.51
CA LYS A 678 18.55 -17.95 -10.76
C LYS A 678 18.05 -17.99 -9.31
N VAL A 679 16.81 -18.44 -9.10
CA VAL A 679 16.20 -18.63 -7.77
C VAL A 679 16.95 -19.73 -7.00
N GLU A 680 17.24 -20.87 -7.63
CA GLU A 680 18.02 -21.96 -7.02
C GLU A 680 19.42 -21.48 -6.63
N ALA A 681 20.14 -20.80 -7.52
CA ALA A 681 21.45 -20.22 -7.23
C ALA A 681 21.40 -19.18 -6.11
N HIS A 682 20.27 -18.50 -5.91
CA HIS A 682 20.05 -17.63 -4.76
C HIS A 682 19.78 -18.41 -3.46
N LEU A 683 18.93 -19.44 -3.49
CA LEU A 683 18.67 -20.31 -2.35
C LEU A 683 19.94 -21.03 -1.87
N GLN A 684 20.80 -21.50 -2.77
CA GLN A 684 22.11 -22.07 -2.40
C GLN A 684 23.01 -21.06 -1.69
N ARG A 685 22.94 -19.76 -2.05
CA ARG A 685 23.67 -18.69 -1.34
C ARG A 685 23.10 -18.44 0.05
N LEU A 686 21.77 -18.38 0.21
CA LEU A 686 21.12 -18.22 1.52
C LEU A 686 21.42 -19.38 2.49
N LEU A 687 21.40 -20.61 1.97
CA LEU A 687 21.71 -21.83 2.72
C LEU A 687 23.22 -22.09 2.87
N GLY A 688 24.07 -21.36 2.13
CA GLY A 688 25.51 -21.55 2.11
C GLY A 688 26.22 -21.00 3.37
N PRO A 689 27.51 -21.37 3.56
CA PRO A 689 28.40 -20.68 4.49
C PRO A 689 28.85 -19.33 3.88
N GLY A 690 27.90 -18.40 3.71
CA GLY A 690 28.15 -17.04 3.21
C GLY A 690 28.54 -16.06 4.31
N ASP A 691 29.08 -14.90 3.90
CA ASP A 691 29.70 -13.89 4.77
C ASP A 691 28.84 -13.53 6.01
N ALA A 692 29.43 -13.77 7.19
CA ALA A 692 28.80 -13.53 8.47
C ALA A 692 28.64 -12.02 8.73
N GLY A 693 27.47 -11.47 8.40
CA GLY A 693 27.07 -10.13 8.84
C GLY A 693 26.00 -9.41 8.02
N SER A 694 25.77 -9.78 6.74
CA SER A 694 24.95 -8.93 5.84
C SER A 694 23.63 -9.51 5.35
N VAL A 695 23.40 -10.83 5.42
CA VAL A 695 22.23 -11.47 4.79
C VAL A 695 21.37 -12.19 5.82
N THR A 696 20.10 -11.81 5.88
CA THR A 696 19.07 -12.44 6.70
C THR A 696 18.63 -13.79 6.11
N ARG A 697 18.37 -14.78 6.99
CA ARG A 697 17.86 -16.12 6.65
C ARG A 697 16.34 -16.25 6.81
N GLN A 698 15.62 -15.13 6.72
CA GLN A 698 14.16 -15.14 6.61
C GLN A 698 13.74 -15.28 5.14
N VAL A 699 12.76 -16.12 4.87
CA VAL A 699 12.04 -16.19 3.59
C VAL A 699 10.58 -15.83 3.85
N ASP A 700 10.02 -14.94 3.05
CA ASP A 700 8.65 -14.49 3.20
C ASP A 700 7.83 -15.02 2.02
N ILE A 701 6.68 -15.64 2.29
CA ILE A 701 5.83 -16.29 1.27
C ILE A 701 4.45 -15.64 1.33
N VAL A 702 4.10 -14.87 0.29
CA VAL A 702 2.75 -14.32 0.10
C VAL A 702 1.91 -15.37 -0.59
N MET A 703 1.01 -15.99 0.19
CA MET A 703 0.26 -17.18 -0.21
C MET A 703 -0.91 -16.85 -1.16
N ASP A 704 -1.25 -17.85 -1.98
CA ASP A 704 -2.44 -17.88 -2.84
C ASP A 704 -3.46 -18.84 -2.21
N ASN A 705 -3.61 -20.08 -2.71
CA ASN A 705 -4.73 -20.96 -2.38
C ASN A 705 -4.46 -22.01 -1.28
N VAL A 706 -5.54 -22.43 -0.61
CA VAL A 706 -5.59 -23.63 0.25
C VAL A 706 -5.39 -24.95 -0.53
N GLY A 707 -5.39 -26.08 0.17
CA GLY A 707 -5.26 -27.40 -0.45
C GLY A 707 -3.83 -27.69 -0.89
N VAL A 708 -3.65 -28.26 -2.08
CA VAL A 708 -2.34 -28.74 -2.58
C VAL A 708 -1.30 -27.62 -2.65
N GLU A 709 -1.68 -26.40 -3.01
CA GLU A 709 -0.77 -25.24 -3.07
C GLU A 709 -0.23 -24.88 -1.67
N CYS A 710 -1.09 -24.77 -0.67
CA CYS A 710 -0.72 -24.56 0.74
C CYS A 710 0.21 -25.68 1.26
N ILE A 711 -0.06 -26.95 0.92
CA ILE A 711 0.82 -28.07 1.28
C ILE A 711 2.21 -27.95 0.62
N ALA A 712 2.28 -27.53 -0.65
CA ALA A 712 3.54 -27.32 -1.34
C ALA A 712 4.37 -26.18 -0.70
N ASP A 713 3.71 -25.06 -0.34
CA ASP A 713 4.34 -23.91 0.32
C ASP A 713 4.85 -24.26 1.74
N LEU A 714 4.13 -25.12 2.47
CA LEU A 714 4.58 -25.68 3.76
C LEU A 714 5.74 -26.68 3.58
N CYS A 715 5.71 -27.54 2.56
CA CYS A 715 6.80 -28.47 2.26
C CYS A 715 8.11 -27.73 1.90
N PHE A 716 8.03 -26.66 1.09
CA PHE A 716 9.16 -25.79 0.80
C PHE A 716 9.72 -25.14 2.07
N GLY A 717 8.85 -24.62 2.93
CA GLY A 717 9.28 -24.00 4.20
C GLY A 717 9.98 -24.99 5.13
N LEU A 718 9.45 -26.22 5.26
CA LEU A 718 10.04 -27.27 6.09
C LEU A 718 11.43 -27.67 5.56
N TRP A 719 11.54 -27.88 4.24
CA TRP A 719 12.82 -28.11 3.57
C TRP A 719 13.80 -26.98 3.87
N TYR A 720 13.42 -25.71 3.66
CA TYR A 720 14.31 -24.56 3.87
C TYR A 720 14.87 -24.50 5.30
N VAL A 721 14.00 -24.62 6.31
CA VAL A 721 14.40 -24.64 7.72
C VAL A 721 15.32 -25.83 8.02
N ASN A 722 14.98 -27.04 7.55
CA ASN A 722 15.80 -28.23 7.75
C ASN A 722 17.18 -28.12 7.08
N GLN A 723 17.28 -27.57 5.87
CA GLN A 723 18.55 -27.39 5.18
C GLN A 723 19.47 -26.35 5.83
N ALA A 724 18.87 -25.34 6.48
CA ALA A 724 19.61 -24.33 7.25
C ALA A 724 20.07 -24.85 8.62
N ALA A 725 19.38 -25.86 9.17
CA ALA A 725 19.74 -26.51 10.44
C ALA A 725 20.84 -27.60 10.30
N LYS A 726 21.17 -28.04 9.08
CA LYS A 726 22.21 -29.07 8.84
C LYS A 726 23.61 -28.58 9.30
N PRO A 727 24.41 -29.42 10.01
CA PRO A 727 25.75 -29.04 10.47
C PRO A 727 26.66 -28.57 9.34
N GLY A 728 27.38 -27.46 9.55
CA GLY A 728 28.20 -26.79 8.54
C GLY A 728 27.54 -25.53 7.94
N ALA A 729 26.23 -25.35 8.11
CA ALA A 729 25.64 -24.02 8.07
C ALA A 729 26.11 -23.23 9.32
N THR A 730 26.49 -21.97 9.13
CA THR A 730 27.11 -21.15 10.18
C THR A 730 26.20 -20.91 11.39
N THR A 731 26.74 -21.13 12.60
CA THR A 731 26.10 -20.96 13.92
C THR A 731 26.01 -19.50 14.39
N ALA A 732 26.44 -18.54 13.57
CA ALA A 732 26.59 -17.13 13.95
C ALA A 732 25.55 -16.19 13.31
N ALA A 733 24.74 -16.67 12.37
CA ALA A 733 23.58 -15.97 11.83
C ALA A 733 22.31 -16.68 12.31
N GLY A 734 21.31 -15.91 12.74
CA GLY A 734 20.12 -16.42 13.45
C GLY A 734 19.37 -17.54 12.72
N ASN A 735 18.58 -18.30 13.48
CA ASN A 735 17.78 -19.42 12.99
C ASN A 735 16.99 -19.04 11.74
N ALA A 736 17.07 -19.89 10.71
CA ALA A 736 16.29 -19.69 9.49
C ALA A 736 14.80 -19.67 9.79
N ARG A 737 14.08 -18.79 9.08
CA ARG A 737 12.68 -18.49 9.35
C ARG A 737 11.88 -18.42 8.06
N VAL A 738 10.63 -18.84 8.12
CA VAL A 738 9.64 -18.65 7.05
C VAL A 738 8.47 -17.85 7.62
N VAL A 739 8.06 -16.79 6.91
CA VAL A 739 6.89 -15.97 7.26
C VAL A 739 5.85 -16.16 6.17
N TYR A 740 4.67 -16.65 6.54
CA TYR A 740 3.54 -16.86 5.65
C TYR A 740 2.60 -15.65 5.71
N HIS A 741 2.54 -14.86 4.65
CA HIS A 741 1.58 -13.76 4.52
C HIS A 741 0.28 -14.28 3.88
N VAL A 742 -0.81 -14.14 4.60
CA VAL A 742 -2.12 -14.72 4.29
C VAL A 742 -3.22 -13.66 4.38
N LYS A 743 -4.40 -13.94 3.85
CA LYS A 743 -5.51 -12.98 3.82
C LYS A 743 -6.23 -12.93 5.18
N PRO A 744 -6.52 -11.77 5.77
CA PRO A 744 -7.23 -11.68 7.06
C PRO A 744 -8.76 -11.83 6.97
N MET A 745 -9.30 -12.07 5.78
CA MET A 745 -10.71 -12.37 5.56
C MET A 745 -10.85 -13.36 4.40
N PRO A 746 -12.00 -14.06 4.27
CA PRO A 746 -12.29 -14.89 3.11
C PRO A 746 -12.24 -14.07 1.83
N TYR A 747 -11.48 -14.55 0.85
CA TYR A 747 -11.05 -13.74 -0.28
C TYR A 747 -10.82 -14.65 -1.49
N TYR A 748 -11.24 -14.22 -2.68
CA TYR A 748 -11.07 -14.97 -3.95
C TYR A 748 -11.44 -16.46 -3.89
N VAL A 749 -12.43 -16.81 -3.05
CA VAL A 749 -12.88 -18.17 -2.72
C VAL A 749 -11.84 -18.99 -1.94
N SER A 750 -10.70 -19.31 -2.57
CA SER A 750 -9.75 -20.31 -2.07
C SER A 750 -8.52 -19.73 -1.36
N ASP A 751 -8.40 -18.41 -1.20
CA ASP A 751 -7.21 -17.83 -0.59
C ASP A 751 -7.02 -18.27 0.86
N VAL A 752 -5.76 -18.56 1.22
CA VAL A 752 -5.37 -18.93 2.59
C VAL A 752 -5.61 -17.76 3.55
N THR A 753 -6.30 -18.05 4.64
CA THR A 753 -6.36 -17.23 5.87
C THR A 753 -5.58 -17.92 7.01
N PRO A 754 -5.27 -17.24 8.14
CA PRO A 754 -4.59 -17.89 9.26
C PRO A 754 -5.32 -19.10 9.82
N ARG A 755 -6.67 -19.13 9.74
CA ARG A 755 -7.47 -20.27 10.18
C ARG A 755 -7.29 -21.48 9.27
N ASP A 756 -7.11 -21.26 7.97
CA ASP A 756 -6.97 -22.35 6.98
C ASP A 756 -5.70 -23.16 7.18
N LEU A 757 -4.64 -22.59 7.77
CA LEU A 757 -3.43 -23.32 8.13
C LEU A 757 -3.69 -24.38 9.20
N ASP A 758 -4.43 -24.03 10.26
CA ASP A 758 -4.80 -24.97 11.33
C ASP A 758 -5.85 -25.98 10.84
N LEU A 759 -6.88 -25.51 10.12
CA LEU A 759 -7.89 -26.38 9.51
C LEU A 759 -7.27 -27.38 8.53
N THR A 760 -6.31 -26.99 7.71
CA THR A 760 -5.62 -27.92 6.79
C THR A 760 -4.95 -29.05 7.56
N LEU A 761 -4.27 -28.74 8.67
CA LEU A 761 -3.62 -29.76 9.49
C LEU A 761 -4.63 -30.65 10.24
N ALA A 762 -5.73 -30.06 10.75
CA ALA A 762 -6.79 -30.78 11.44
C ALA A 762 -7.60 -31.70 10.51
N GLU A 763 -7.87 -31.28 9.27
CA GLU A 763 -8.52 -32.13 8.26
C GLU A 763 -7.62 -33.31 7.86
N LEU A 764 -6.31 -33.08 7.68
CA LEU A 764 -5.35 -34.17 7.42
C LEU A 764 -5.28 -35.16 8.61
N GLU A 765 -5.26 -34.67 9.84
CA GLU A 765 -5.28 -35.49 11.05
C GLU A 765 -6.60 -36.28 11.18
N GLY A 766 -7.73 -35.63 10.89
CA GLY A 766 -9.06 -36.24 10.85
C GLY A 766 -9.12 -37.47 9.95
N THR A 767 -8.42 -37.46 8.81
CA THR A 767 -8.48 -38.56 7.83
C THR A 767 -7.95 -39.91 8.32
N TYR A 768 -7.19 -39.94 9.41
CA TYR A 768 -6.71 -41.18 10.05
C TYR A 768 -7.11 -41.32 11.53
N THR A 769 -7.77 -40.32 12.11
CA THR A 769 -8.27 -40.36 13.49
C THR A 769 -9.78 -40.57 13.57
N ASP A 770 -10.55 -40.13 12.58
CA ASP A 770 -12.00 -40.29 12.51
C ASP A 770 -12.39 -41.58 11.77
N GLU A 771 -12.99 -42.52 12.50
CA GLU A 771 -13.49 -43.78 11.94
C GLU A 771 -14.70 -43.60 11.02
N ALA A 772 -15.41 -42.46 11.12
CA ALA A 772 -16.49 -42.13 10.19
C ALA A 772 -15.98 -41.63 8.83
N PHE A 773 -14.76 -41.06 8.79
CA PHE A 773 -14.15 -40.59 7.54
C PHE A 773 -13.52 -41.74 6.74
N GLU A 774 -12.71 -42.58 7.40
CA GLU A 774 -12.05 -43.73 6.77
C GLU A 774 -12.28 -44.99 7.63
N PRO A 775 -13.30 -45.81 7.35
CA PRO A 775 -13.65 -46.96 8.18
C PRO A 775 -12.61 -48.09 8.21
N ASP A 776 -11.76 -48.22 7.18
CA ASP A 776 -10.71 -49.26 7.16
C ASP A 776 -9.49 -48.88 8.01
N ALA A 777 -9.23 -49.70 9.04
CA ALA A 777 -8.12 -49.49 9.96
C ALA A 777 -6.73 -49.60 9.28
N THR A 778 -6.61 -50.37 8.20
CA THR A 778 -5.34 -50.53 7.46
C THR A 778 -5.01 -49.25 6.68
N THR A 779 -6.03 -48.67 6.04
CA THR A 779 -5.95 -47.39 5.34
C THR A 779 -5.71 -46.25 6.32
N ARG A 780 -6.39 -46.21 7.49
CA ARG A 780 -6.07 -45.24 8.56
C ARG A 780 -4.61 -45.34 9.01
N ALA A 781 -4.09 -46.55 9.24
CA ALA A 781 -2.68 -46.74 9.64
C ALA A 781 -1.70 -46.25 8.56
N THR A 782 -2.02 -46.48 7.28
CA THR A 782 -1.20 -46.03 6.14
C THR A 782 -1.25 -44.50 5.96
N LEU A 783 -2.43 -43.89 6.08
CA LEU A 783 -2.58 -42.42 6.09
C LEU A 783 -1.80 -41.79 7.24
N LYS A 784 -1.90 -42.35 8.45
CA LYS A 784 -1.15 -41.88 9.63
C LYS A 784 0.36 -41.92 9.41
N SER A 785 0.91 -43.00 8.83
CA SER A 785 2.36 -43.11 8.61
C SER A 785 2.91 -42.06 7.63
N VAL A 786 2.09 -41.56 6.71
CA VAL A 786 2.45 -40.53 5.72
C VAL A 786 2.18 -39.11 6.20
N LEU A 787 1.02 -38.87 6.83
CA LEU A 787 0.55 -37.51 7.15
C LEU A 787 1.06 -36.99 8.51
N GLU A 788 1.13 -37.84 9.54
CA GLU A 788 1.58 -37.47 10.90
C GLU A 788 2.98 -36.82 10.90
N PRO A 789 4.00 -37.32 10.18
CA PRO A 789 5.34 -36.71 10.19
C PRO A 789 5.36 -35.28 9.62
N PHE A 790 4.49 -34.97 8.66
CA PHE A 790 4.33 -33.62 8.13
C PHE A 790 3.65 -32.72 9.16
N ILE A 791 2.49 -33.15 9.68
CA ILE A 791 1.69 -32.38 10.64
C ILE A 791 2.52 -32.04 11.89
N ALA A 792 3.23 -33.01 12.45
CA ALA A 792 4.08 -32.83 13.62
C ALA A 792 5.23 -31.82 13.37
N GLN A 793 5.87 -31.85 12.20
CA GLN A 793 6.93 -30.90 11.86
C GLN A 793 6.40 -29.48 11.59
N VAL A 794 5.27 -29.32 10.89
CA VAL A 794 4.66 -27.99 10.67
C VAL A 794 4.26 -27.38 12.01
N ARG A 795 3.55 -28.14 12.87
CA ARG A 795 3.22 -27.71 14.24
C ARG A 795 4.48 -27.39 15.04
N GLY A 796 5.53 -28.19 14.92
CA GLY A 796 6.85 -27.96 15.54
C GLY A 796 7.53 -26.66 15.06
N CYS A 797 7.43 -26.30 13.78
CA CYS A 797 8.00 -25.07 13.25
C CYS A 797 7.23 -23.82 13.71
N PHE A 798 5.90 -23.88 13.80
CA PHE A 798 5.12 -22.81 14.44
C PHE A 798 5.38 -22.74 15.96
N ALA A 799 5.57 -23.88 16.64
CA ALA A 799 5.87 -23.95 18.07
C ALA A 799 7.33 -23.59 18.43
N SER A 800 8.25 -23.59 17.47
CA SER A 800 9.62 -23.06 17.63
C SER A 800 9.73 -21.60 17.18
N GLY A 801 8.84 -21.13 16.29
CA GLY A 801 8.89 -19.81 15.68
C GLY A 801 9.77 -19.74 14.43
N ALA A 802 10.26 -20.89 13.96
CA ALA A 802 10.84 -21.04 12.62
C ALA A 802 9.79 -20.76 11.53
N PHE A 803 8.52 -21.07 11.78
CA PHE A 803 7.39 -20.57 10.99
C PHE A 803 6.64 -19.47 11.74
N ALA A 804 6.14 -18.49 10.99
CA ALA A 804 5.28 -17.42 11.48
C ALA A 804 4.20 -17.08 10.45
N VAL A 805 3.13 -16.44 10.90
CA VAL A 805 2.02 -16.01 10.04
C VAL A 805 1.80 -14.51 10.20
N ASP A 806 1.58 -13.83 9.09
CA ASP A 806 1.14 -12.44 9.00
C ASP A 806 -0.19 -12.37 8.24
N ALA A 807 -1.12 -11.55 8.72
CA ALA A 807 -2.44 -11.39 8.13
C ALA A 807 -2.84 -9.91 8.12
N ASP A 808 -1.98 -9.09 7.51
CA ASP A 808 -2.23 -7.66 7.40
C ASP A 808 -3.27 -7.34 6.31
N THR A 809 -4.11 -6.30 6.48
CA THR A 809 -5.20 -6.00 5.53
C THR A 809 -4.71 -5.46 4.20
N VAL A 810 -3.42 -5.14 4.08
CA VAL A 810 -2.78 -4.84 2.79
C VAL A 810 -2.91 -6.00 1.82
N TRP A 811 -2.98 -7.24 2.30
CA TRP A 811 -3.12 -8.44 1.46
C TRP A 811 -4.49 -8.54 0.79
N THR A 812 -5.51 -7.83 1.30
CA THR A 812 -6.84 -7.69 0.68
C THR A 812 -7.14 -6.24 0.26
N GLN A 813 -6.18 -5.33 0.31
CA GLN A 813 -6.35 -3.93 -0.08
C GLN A 813 -6.51 -3.77 -1.60
N PRO A 814 -7.44 -2.94 -2.10
CA PRO A 814 -7.56 -2.61 -3.52
C PRO A 814 -6.41 -1.68 -3.93
N SER A 815 -5.22 -2.24 -4.08
CA SER A 815 -3.99 -1.50 -4.42
C SER A 815 -2.89 -2.43 -4.92
N GLU A 816 -1.85 -1.84 -5.50
CA GLU A 816 -0.67 -2.53 -6.02
C GLU A 816 0.35 -2.78 -4.89
N TYR A 817 1.39 -3.59 -5.13
CA TYR A 817 2.43 -3.80 -4.12
C TYR A 817 3.44 -2.66 -4.00
N ARG A 818 3.46 -1.75 -4.97
CA ARG A 818 4.12 -0.44 -4.83
C ARG A 818 3.40 0.52 -3.88
N ASP A 819 2.20 0.16 -3.43
CA ASP A 819 1.38 0.92 -2.48
C ASP A 819 1.41 0.33 -1.06
N LEU A 820 2.22 -0.72 -0.83
CA LEU A 820 2.35 -1.32 0.50
C LEU A 820 2.79 -0.23 1.51
N PRO A 821 2.05 -0.06 2.63
CA PRO A 821 2.31 1.03 3.55
C PRO A 821 3.62 0.81 4.31
N PRO A 822 4.32 1.89 4.72
CA PRO A 822 5.60 1.80 5.42
C PRO A 822 5.61 0.85 6.61
N ARG A 823 4.52 0.79 7.39
CA ARG A 823 4.33 -0.11 8.54
C ARG A 823 4.46 -1.61 8.23
N VAL A 824 4.22 -2.03 6.98
CA VAL A 824 4.41 -3.42 6.51
C VAL A 824 5.81 -3.59 5.92
N MET A 825 6.22 -2.66 5.05
CA MET A 825 7.52 -2.65 4.38
C MET A 825 8.68 -2.67 5.39
N ASN A 826 8.70 -1.69 6.29
CA ASN A 826 9.69 -1.55 7.36
C ASN A 826 9.67 -2.72 8.34
N ARG A 827 8.55 -3.45 8.46
CA ARG A 827 8.40 -4.55 9.42
C ARG A 827 8.93 -5.87 8.90
N TYR A 828 8.59 -6.23 7.67
CA TYR A 828 8.83 -7.57 7.11
C TYR A 828 9.92 -7.64 6.04
N PHE A 829 10.07 -6.60 5.21
CA PHE A 829 10.88 -6.70 3.99
C PHE A 829 12.19 -5.93 4.09
N PHE A 830 12.13 -4.60 4.21
CA PHE A 830 13.31 -3.74 4.31
C PHE A 830 12.98 -2.39 4.94
N THR A 831 14.02 -1.70 5.39
CA THR A 831 13.95 -0.28 5.76
C THR A 831 15.15 0.47 5.18
N GLN A 832 14.91 1.66 4.62
CA GLN A 832 15.87 2.46 3.88
C GLN A 832 16.43 3.61 4.72
N ARG A 833 17.75 3.71 4.72
CA ARG A 833 18.57 4.74 5.37
C ARG A 833 19.23 5.63 4.31
N VAL A 834 20.15 6.50 4.72
CA VAL A 834 21.08 7.20 3.83
C VAL A 834 22.50 7.20 4.42
N SER A 835 23.48 7.66 3.64
CA SER A 835 24.84 7.89 4.17
C SER A 835 24.81 8.95 5.27
N PRO A 836 25.65 8.85 6.32
CA PRO A 836 25.82 9.94 7.27
C PRO A 836 26.46 11.18 6.61
N PRO A 837 26.11 12.39 7.07
CA PRO A 837 26.80 13.61 6.65
C PRO A 837 28.29 13.54 6.99
N ALA A 838 29.12 14.16 6.14
CA ALA A 838 30.56 14.17 6.32
C ALA A 838 30.95 14.94 7.61
N PRO A 839 31.96 14.47 8.37
CA PRO A 839 32.45 15.23 9.52
C PRO A 839 33.00 16.59 9.08
N ALA A 840 32.69 17.64 9.85
CA ALA A 840 32.86 19.05 9.48
C ALA A 840 34.32 19.56 9.41
N GLY A 841 35.31 18.69 9.20
CA GLY A 841 36.74 19.00 9.22
C GLY A 841 37.43 19.13 7.85
N ASP A 842 37.08 18.29 6.87
CA ASP A 842 37.95 18.05 5.70
C ASP A 842 37.55 18.78 4.39
N ALA A 843 36.42 19.49 4.38
CA ALA A 843 35.89 20.12 3.15
C ALA A 843 36.70 21.35 2.66
N ALA A 844 37.59 21.91 3.48
CA ALA A 844 38.25 23.19 3.21
C ALA A 844 39.52 23.12 2.34
N ALA A 845 40.01 21.92 1.96
CA ALA A 845 41.38 21.73 1.47
C ALA A 845 41.56 21.42 -0.04
N LYS A 846 40.48 21.32 -0.85
CA LYS A 846 40.58 20.92 -2.27
C LYS A 846 39.65 21.68 -3.23
N THR A 847 39.76 23.01 -3.29
CA THR A 847 39.19 23.81 -4.39
C THR A 847 40.19 23.93 -5.55
N GLY A 848 40.15 22.96 -6.46
CA GLY A 848 40.96 22.95 -7.69
C GLY A 848 40.17 22.40 -8.88
N GLY A 849 39.56 23.31 -9.66
CA GLY A 849 38.94 23.09 -10.98
C GLY A 849 38.38 21.70 -11.29
N SER A 850 37.08 21.47 -11.01
CA SER A 850 36.40 20.23 -11.40
C SER A 850 35.00 20.52 -11.98
N GLY A 851 34.75 20.10 -13.22
CA GLY A 851 33.46 20.32 -13.90
C GLY A 851 32.30 19.52 -13.29
N VAL A 852 31.09 19.75 -13.81
CA VAL A 852 29.80 19.21 -13.29
C VAL A 852 29.86 17.69 -13.00
N ALA A 853 30.49 16.90 -13.87
CA ALA A 853 30.65 15.45 -13.67
C ALA A 853 31.47 15.07 -12.42
N ALA A 854 32.44 15.89 -12.02
CA ALA A 854 33.25 15.67 -10.82
C ALA A 854 32.57 16.20 -9.54
N ALA A 855 31.73 17.22 -9.64
CA ALA A 855 30.84 17.63 -8.54
C ALA A 855 29.79 16.53 -8.26
N LEU A 856 29.23 15.92 -9.30
CA LEU A 856 28.35 14.74 -9.20
C LEU A 856 29.09 13.49 -8.68
N ALA A 857 30.39 13.36 -8.92
CA ALA A 857 31.21 12.31 -8.32
C ALA A 857 31.56 12.59 -6.83
N ALA A 858 31.49 13.85 -6.37
CA ALA A 858 31.72 14.22 -4.99
C ALA A 858 30.46 14.08 -4.11
N THR A 859 29.27 14.13 -4.69
CA THR A 859 28.00 13.71 -4.04
C THR A 859 27.77 12.20 -4.09
N ALA A 860 28.62 11.46 -4.79
CA ALA A 860 28.49 10.02 -4.97
C ALA A 860 29.04 9.21 -3.78
N CYS A 861 28.14 8.50 -3.08
CA CYS A 861 28.46 7.11 -2.76
C CYS A 861 28.78 6.40 -4.10
N PRO A 862 29.90 5.68 -4.25
CA PRO A 862 30.43 5.35 -5.57
C PRO A 862 29.40 4.62 -6.45
N ALA A 863 29.19 5.16 -7.67
CA ALA A 863 28.23 4.77 -8.70
C ALA A 863 26.82 5.44 -8.73
N SER A 864 26.68 6.70 -8.33
CA SER A 864 25.45 7.49 -8.60
C SER A 864 25.35 7.99 -10.06
N SER A 865 24.93 7.10 -10.97
CA SER A 865 24.20 7.51 -12.18
C SER A 865 22.73 7.79 -11.85
N ALA A 866 21.91 8.19 -12.83
CA ALA A 866 20.46 8.32 -12.67
C ALA A 866 19.77 7.05 -12.10
N ALA A 867 20.38 5.87 -12.30
CA ALA A 867 19.92 4.61 -11.71
C ALA A 867 20.03 4.55 -10.17
N GLY A 868 20.78 5.47 -9.53
CA GLY A 868 21.07 5.46 -8.09
C GLY A 868 19.90 5.91 -7.20
N LEU A 869 19.08 6.87 -7.65
CA LEU A 869 17.83 7.23 -6.94
C LEU A 869 16.77 6.13 -7.10
N TYR A 870 16.73 5.55 -8.30
CA TYR A 870 15.74 4.59 -8.75
C TYR A 870 15.92 3.19 -8.12
N ARG A 871 17.10 2.56 -8.17
CA ARG A 871 17.29 1.18 -7.65
C ARG A 871 17.32 1.08 -6.12
N MET A 872 17.36 2.21 -5.42
CA MET A 872 17.76 2.36 -4.01
C MET A 872 19.21 1.85 -3.78
N ASN A 873 20.07 2.63 -3.13
CA ASN A 873 21.45 2.18 -2.93
C ASN A 873 21.50 0.98 -1.95
N LYS A 874 22.10 -0.14 -2.36
CA LYS A 874 22.23 -1.34 -1.51
C LYS A 874 22.88 -1.05 -0.15
N ALA A 875 23.88 -0.16 -0.10
CA ALA A 875 24.53 0.24 1.14
C ALA A 875 23.59 0.98 2.13
N HIS A 876 22.44 1.42 1.64
CA HIS A 876 21.44 2.17 2.37
C HIS A 876 20.19 1.35 2.73
N VAL A 877 20.17 0.04 2.44
CA VAL A 877 18.99 -0.82 2.71
C VAL A 877 19.32 -1.83 3.81
N LYS A 878 18.55 -1.79 4.91
CA LYS A 878 18.55 -2.86 5.93
C LYS A 878 17.49 -3.89 5.56
N ALA A 879 17.91 -4.96 4.89
CA ALA A 879 17.06 -6.11 4.55
C ALA A 879 16.57 -6.85 5.82
N ARG A 880 15.36 -7.42 5.73
CA ARG A 880 14.74 -8.30 6.74
C ARG A 880 14.37 -9.65 6.19
N SER A 881 13.85 -9.64 4.97
CA SER A 881 13.69 -10.83 4.14
C SER A 881 14.92 -11.04 3.26
N GLY A 882 15.34 -12.30 3.13
CA GLY A 882 16.41 -12.72 2.24
C GLY A 882 15.86 -13.12 0.87
N LEU A 883 14.57 -13.46 0.79
CA LEU A 883 13.83 -13.77 -0.41
C LEU A 883 12.33 -13.62 -0.13
N VAL A 884 11.61 -12.85 -0.95
CA VAL A 884 10.14 -12.81 -0.92
C VAL A 884 9.57 -13.58 -2.11
N VAL A 885 8.71 -14.55 -1.84
CA VAL A 885 8.02 -15.38 -2.83
C VAL A 885 6.55 -14.97 -2.90
N PHE A 886 6.10 -14.51 -4.07
CA PHE A 886 4.71 -14.17 -4.35
C PHE A 886 4.06 -15.29 -5.16
N LYS A 887 3.03 -15.93 -4.59
CA LYS A 887 2.31 -17.06 -5.19
C LYS A 887 1.11 -16.60 -6.02
N GLY A 888 0.87 -17.24 -7.16
CA GLY A 888 -0.40 -17.13 -7.86
C GLY A 888 -0.62 -15.88 -8.70
N ASP A 889 -1.78 -15.84 -9.37
CA ASP A 889 -2.10 -14.85 -10.40
C ASP A 889 -2.35 -13.46 -9.84
N LEU A 890 -3.13 -13.38 -8.75
CA LEU A 890 -3.49 -12.11 -8.13
C LEU A 890 -2.24 -11.39 -7.59
N ASN A 891 -1.35 -12.10 -6.91
CA ASN A 891 -0.13 -11.51 -6.37
C ASN A 891 0.81 -11.04 -7.50
N TYR A 892 0.92 -11.76 -8.63
CA TYR A 892 1.64 -11.29 -9.81
C TYR A 892 1.02 -10.01 -10.40
N ARG A 893 -0.31 -9.96 -10.57
CA ARG A 893 -1.01 -8.75 -11.02
C ARG A 893 -0.74 -7.56 -10.10
N ARG A 894 -0.76 -7.76 -8.78
CA ARG A 894 -0.41 -6.72 -7.79
C ARG A 894 1.06 -6.29 -7.83
N LEU A 895 2.00 -7.18 -8.15
CA LEU A 895 3.43 -6.86 -8.32
C LEU A 895 3.68 -5.94 -9.51
N ILE A 896 3.01 -6.17 -10.64
CA ILE A 896 3.22 -5.41 -11.88
C ILE A 896 2.18 -4.29 -12.07
N GLY A 897 1.23 -4.18 -11.16
CA GLY A 897 0.13 -3.21 -11.19
C GLY A 897 -0.98 -3.49 -12.21
N ASP A 898 -1.14 -4.74 -12.69
CA ASP A 898 -2.17 -5.11 -13.67
C ASP A 898 -2.08 -4.19 -14.93
N ARG A 899 -0.88 -4.08 -15.53
CA ARG A 899 -0.57 -3.18 -16.67
C ARG A 899 -0.03 -3.91 -17.91
N TYR A 900 -0.30 -3.34 -19.09
CA TYR A 900 0.33 -3.73 -20.35
C TYR A 900 1.71 -3.05 -20.45
N TRP A 901 2.74 -3.72 -19.93
CA TRP A 901 4.13 -3.30 -20.06
C TRP A 901 4.74 -3.55 -21.45
N ASP A 902 4.05 -4.31 -22.30
CA ASP A 902 4.38 -4.46 -23.72
C ASP A 902 3.27 -3.82 -24.57
N ARG A 903 3.66 -2.90 -25.46
CA ARG A 903 2.76 -2.30 -26.45
C ARG A 903 2.12 -3.37 -27.34
N THR A 904 2.85 -4.43 -27.68
CA THR A 904 2.38 -5.56 -28.47
C THR A 904 1.28 -6.32 -27.72
N ASP A 905 1.45 -6.55 -26.42
CA ASP A 905 0.43 -7.25 -25.62
C ASP A 905 -0.89 -6.47 -25.63
N PHE A 906 -0.85 -5.14 -25.43
CA PHE A 906 -2.03 -4.27 -25.57
C PHE A 906 -2.63 -4.33 -26.99
N LEU A 907 -1.82 -4.18 -28.04
CA LEU A 907 -2.30 -4.21 -29.43
C LEU A 907 -2.88 -5.58 -29.84
N THR A 908 -2.47 -6.67 -29.19
CA THR A 908 -3.08 -7.98 -29.44
C THR A 908 -4.54 -8.07 -28.98
N THR A 909 -4.95 -7.32 -27.94
CA THR A 909 -6.32 -7.38 -27.40
C THR A 909 -7.35 -6.54 -28.15
N LEU A 910 -6.89 -5.62 -29.02
CA LEU A 910 -7.77 -4.83 -29.90
C LEU A 910 -8.67 -5.72 -30.79
N ALA A 911 -9.90 -5.29 -31.04
CA ALA A 911 -10.76 -5.90 -32.06
C ALA A 911 -10.12 -5.74 -33.45
N LYS A 912 -10.42 -6.64 -34.40
CA LYS A 912 -9.75 -6.62 -35.72
C LYS A 912 -9.98 -5.33 -36.49
N GLU A 913 -11.14 -4.73 -36.25
CA GLU A 913 -11.65 -3.49 -36.83
C GLU A 913 -10.99 -2.25 -36.18
N GLU A 914 -10.34 -2.43 -35.04
CA GLU A 914 -9.65 -1.39 -34.25
C GLU A 914 -8.12 -1.48 -34.35
N LYS A 915 -7.58 -2.50 -35.04
CA LYS A 915 -6.14 -2.68 -35.24
C LYS A 915 -5.65 -1.81 -36.41
N PRO A 916 -4.84 -0.76 -36.18
CA PRO A 916 -4.08 -0.16 -37.27
C PRO A 916 -3.15 -1.20 -37.89
N ASP A 917 -2.87 -1.13 -39.21
CA ASP A 917 -1.90 -2.04 -39.84
C ASP A 917 -0.47 -1.65 -39.47
N LEU A 918 -0.03 -2.19 -38.33
CA LEU A 918 1.27 -1.94 -37.71
C LEU A 918 2.48 -2.44 -38.53
N ARG A 919 2.25 -3.05 -39.70
CA ARG A 919 3.32 -3.34 -40.68
C ARG A 919 3.67 -2.13 -41.55
N THR A 920 2.86 -1.06 -41.49
CA THR A 920 3.10 0.19 -42.20
C THR A 920 3.84 1.19 -41.30
N SER A 921 4.61 2.10 -41.91
CA SER A 921 5.36 3.12 -41.18
C SER A 921 4.40 4.10 -40.48
N PRO A 922 4.76 4.71 -39.33
CA PRO A 922 3.96 5.78 -38.74
C PRO A 922 3.65 6.94 -39.69
N ALA A 923 4.51 7.17 -40.69
CA ALA A 923 4.33 8.17 -41.75
C ALA A 923 3.22 7.82 -42.78
N SER A 924 2.70 6.60 -42.77
CA SER A 924 1.63 6.12 -43.67
C SER A 924 0.24 6.02 -43.01
N TYR A 925 0.13 6.30 -41.71
CA TYR A 925 -1.14 6.40 -41.00
C TYR A 925 -1.90 7.70 -41.34
N SER A 926 -3.24 7.67 -41.23
CA SER A 926 -4.08 8.87 -41.29
C SER A 926 -3.79 9.83 -40.12
N ALA A 927 -4.26 11.08 -40.20
CA ALA A 927 -4.12 12.02 -39.10
C ALA A 927 -4.86 11.56 -37.83
N GLU A 928 -6.01 10.89 -37.98
CA GLU A 928 -6.75 10.28 -36.88
C GLU A 928 -6.00 9.07 -36.30
N GLU A 929 -5.45 8.20 -37.13
CA GLU A 929 -4.65 7.04 -36.70
C GLU A 929 -3.35 7.46 -36.00
N GLN A 930 -2.67 8.50 -36.49
CA GLN A 930 -1.50 9.10 -35.84
C GLN A 930 -1.88 9.74 -34.49
N ALA A 931 -3.04 10.38 -34.40
CA ALA A 931 -3.53 10.95 -33.14
C ALA A 931 -3.88 9.84 -32.12
N ILE A 932 -4.55 8.77 -32.55
CA ILE A 932 -4.87 7.60 -31.72
C ILE A 932 -3.59 6.89 -31.27
N VAL A 933 -2.66 6.58 -32.18
CA VAL A 933 -1.38 5.96 -31.84
C VAL A 933 -0.58 6.86 -30.90
N GLY A 934 -0.49 8.16 -31.19
CA GLY A 934 0.20 9.13 -30.34
C GLY A 934 -0.41 9.21 -28.94
N GLU A 935 -1.73 9.24 -28.82
CA GLU A 935 -2.46 9.22 -27.55
C GLU A 935 -2.23 7.92 -26.76
N LEU A 936 -2.23 6.77 -27.44
CA LEU A 936 -2.00 5.45 -26.83
C LEU A 936 -0.53 5.22 -26.42
N THR A 937 0.42 5.97 -26.98
CA THR A 937 1.87 5.70 -26.79
C THR A 937 2.66 6.91 -26.28
N GLN A 938 1.99 8.00 -25.92
CA GLN A 938 2.58 9.25 -25.38
C GLN A 938 3.40 9.07 -24.09
N ASP A 939 3.27 7.91 -23.43
CA ASP A 939 3.94 7.56 -22.17
C ASP A 939 4.90 6.37 -22.30
N THR A 940 4.98 5.77 -23.48
CA THR A 940 6.03 4.82 -23.82
C THR A 940 7.23 5.61 -24.37
N PRO A 941 8.43 5.48 -23.80
CA PRO A 941 9.63 6.12 -24.34
C PRO A 941 9.83 5.76 -25.82
N ALA A 942 10.25 6.73 -26.64
CA ALA A 942 10.35 6.54 -28.10
C ALA A 942 11.33 5.42 -28.50
N ASP A 943 12.29 5.17 -27.61
CA ASP A 943 13.31 4.12 -27.59
C ASP A 943 12.81 2.79 -26.98
N ALA A 944 11.81 2.83 -26.09
CA ALA A 944 11.13 1.64 -25.56
C ALA A 944 10.01 1.11 -26.48
N LEU A 945 9.84 1.67 -27.68
CA LEU A 945 8.88 1.15 -28.67
C LEU A 945 9.21 -0.26 -29.21
N MET A 946 10.41 -0.79 -28.92
CA MET A 946 10.93 -2.02 -29.55
C MET A 946 11.05 -3.22 -28.60
N ASP A 947 11.30 -3.00 -27.29
CA ASP A 947 11.49 -4.07 -26.30
C ASP A 947 10.69 -3.81 -25.02
N SER A 948 9.97 -4.83 -24.53
CA SER A 948 9.26 -4.77 -23.25
C SER A 948 10.25 -4.83 -22.08
N PRO A 949 10.05 -4.05 -20.98
CA PRO A 949 10.93 -4.13 -19.82
C PRO A 949 10.89 -5.53 -19.19
N THR A 950 11.98 -5.91 -18.53
CA THR A 950 12.04 -7.16 -17.78
C THR A 950 11.24 -7.09 -16.48
N PHE A 951 10.84 -8.25 -15.95
CA PHE A 951 10.26 -8.34 -14.60
C PHE A 951 11.20 -7.71 -13.55
N ALA A 952 12.51 -7.97 -13.65
CA ALA A 952 13.49 -7.39 -12.75
C ALA A 952 13.50 -5.85 -12.78
N GLU A 953 13.36 -5.22 -13.94
CA GLU A 953 13.27 -3.76 -14.05
C GLU A 953 11.97 -3.23 -13.43
N VAL A 954 10.81 -3.82 -13.74
CA VAL A 954 9.51 -3.37 -13.19
C VAL A 954 9.48 -3.45 -11.66
N ILE A 955 10.07 -4.48 -11.06
CA ILE A 955 10.14 -4.62 -9.59
C ILE A 955 11.21 -3.71 -8.98
N SER A 956 12.38 -3.58 -9.61
CA SER A 956 13.48 -2.71 -9.13
C SER A 956 13.14 -1.22 -9.16
N ALA A 957 11.99 -0.84 -9.70
CA ALA A 957 11.47 0.52 -9.72
C ALA A 957 10.93 1.02 -8.38
N TYR A 958 10.52 0.12 -7.49
CA TYR A 958 9.96 0.47 -6.18
C TYR A 958 10.42 -0.49 -5.07
N TRP A 959 11.29 -1.45 -5.39
CA TRP A 959 11.74 -2.48 -4.47
C TRP A 959 13.26 -2.70 -4.61
N PRO A 960 14.03 -2.76 -3.51
CA PRO A 960 15.48 -2.92 -3.53
C PRO A 960 15.87 -4.40 -3.74
N THR A 961 15.62 -4.91 -4.94
CA THR A 961 15.81 -6.31 -5.35
C THR A 961 17.22 -6.85 -5.05
N GLN A 962 18.24 -6.00 -5.20
CA GLN A 962 19.64 -6.27 -4.86
C GLN A 962 19.92 -6.52 -3.37
N ALA A 963 18.99 -6.17 -2.48
CA ALA A 963 19.05 -6.37 -1.03
C ALA A 963 17.97 -7.33 -0.53
N VAL A 964 16.77 -7.28 -1.12
CA VAL A 964 15.63 -8.16 -0.85
C VAL A 964 15.10 -8.71 -2.17
N PRO A 965 15.65 -9.83 -2.67
CA PRO A 965 15.20 -10.45 -3.91
C PRO A 965 13.73 -10.88 -3.88
N VAL A 966 13.09 -10.81 -5.04
CA VAL A 966 11.68 -11.14 -5.26
C VAL A 966 11.56 -12.27 -6.27
N CYS A 967 10.81 -13.31 -5.92
CA CYS A 967 10.42 -14.39 -6.82
C CYS A 967 8.90 -14.37 -7.01
N SER A 968 8.42 -14.38 -8.25
CA SER A 968 7.00 -14.57 -8.57
C SER A 968 6.80 -15.97 -9.16
N ILE A 969 5.87 -16.73 -8.57
CA ILE A 969 5.56 -18.11 -8.95
C ILE A 969 4.06 -18.17 -9.28
N ARG A 970 3.73 -18.22 -10.58
CA ARG A 970 2.38 -17.88 -11.06
C ARG A 970 1.92 -18.79 -12.21
N THR A 971 0.77 -19.45 -12.03
CA THR A 971 -0.02 -20.00 -13.16
C THR A 971 -0.75 -18.88 -13.86
N MET A 972 -0.71 -18.84 -15.19
CA MET A 972 -1.26 -17.74 -15.99
C MET A 972 -2.77 -17.81 -16.09
N LYS A 973 -3.45 -16.95 -15.33
CA LYS A 973 -4.92 -16.84 -15.24
C LYS A 973 -5.42 -15.42 -15.60
N SER A 974 -4.56 -14.58 -16.21
CA SER A 974 -4.87 -13.20 -16.65
C SER A 974 -3.93 -12.75 -17.79
N GLU A 975 -4.39 -11.79 -18.60
CA GLU A 975 -3.78 -11.39 -19.88
C GLU A 975 -2.37 -10.79 -19.79
N CYS A 976 -1.91 -10.40 -18.59
CA CYS A 976 -0.58 -9.87 -18.35
C CYS A 976 0.53 -10.89 -18.64
N CYS A 977 1.48 -10.56 -19.51
CA CYS A 977 2.54 -11.46 -19.99
C CYS A 977 3.99 -10.97 -19.77
N LEU A 978 4.21 -10.00 -18.87
CA LEU A 978 5.55 -9.53 -18.48
C LEU A 978 6.43 -10.72 -18.02
N GLY A 979 7.60 -10.89 -18.64
CA GLY A 979 8.52 -12.01 -18.36
C GLY A 979 8.37 -13.23 -19.27
N VAL A 980 7.43 -13.24 -20.23
CA VAL A 980 7.40 -14.25 -21.31
C VAL A 980 8.19 -13.73 -22.52
N PRO A 981 9.17 -14.48 -23.07
CA PRO A 981 9.90 -14.10 -24.27
C PRO A 981 9.00 -13.84 -25.48
N GLY A 982 9.32 -12.82 -26.28
CA GLY A 982 8.47 -12.38 -27.40
C GLY A 982 8.23 -13.43 -28.47
N ASP A 983 9.22 -14.28 -28.74
CA ASP A 983 9.11 -15.44 -29.65
C ASP A 983 8.17 -16.53 -29.11
N VAL A 984 8.22 -16.79 -27.80
CA VAL A 984 7.31 -17.72 -27.10
C VAL A 984 5.88 -17.17 -27.13
N LYS A 985 5.68 -15.87 -26.89
CA LYS A 985 4.37 -15.21 -27.00
C LYS A 985 3.82 -15.32 -28.42
N ALA A 986 4.58 -14.91 -29.42
CA ALA A 986 4.16 -14.94 -30.82
C ALA A 986 3.77 -16.36 -31.30
N ARG A 987 4.55 -17.38 -30.91
CA ARG A 987 4.24 -18.79 -31.19
C ARG A 987 2.94 -19.23 -30.52
N LEU A 988 2.75 -18.96 -29.23
CA LEU A 988 1.54 -19.39 -28.51
C LEU A 988 0.29 -18.65 -29.00
N ASP A 989 0.39 -17.36 -29.32
CA ASP A 989 -0.68 -16.57 -29.93
C ASP A 989 -1.08 -17.13 -31.31
N GLN A 990 -0.12 -17.66 -32.08
CA GLN A 990 -0.36 -18.32 -33.37
C GLN A 990 -0.95 -19.73 -33.22
N ASP A 991 -0.37 -20.56 -32.36
CA ASP A 991 -0.67 -22.00 -32.28
C ASP A 991 -1.95 -22.32 -31.50
N VAL A 992 -2.25 -21.54 -30.44
CA VAL A 992 -3.38 -21.80 -29.52
C VAL A 992 -4.27 -20.57 -29.26
N GLY A 993 -3.93 -19.41 -29.84
CA GLY A 993 -4.65 -18.15 -29.64
C GLY A 993 -4.51 -17.61 -28.21
N LEU A 994 -4.99 -16.39 -27.96
CA LEU A 994 -4.80 -15.65 -26.70
C LEU A 994 -5.25 -16.38 -25.41
N THR A 995 -6.02 -17.48 -25.54
CA THR A 995 -6.53 -18.28 -24.41
C THR A 995 -5.43 -18.84 -23.50
N TRP A 996 -4.21 -19.06 -24.01
CA TRP A 996 -3.09 -19.57 -23.20
C TRP A 996 -2.84 -18.72 -21.96
N ARG A 997 -2.94 -17.38 -22.11
CA ARG A 997 -2.69 -16.36 -21.07
C ARG A 997 -3.64 -16.45 -19.87
N ILE A 998 -4.85 -16.99 -20.07
CA ILE A 998 -5.92 -17.06 -19.06
C ILE A 998 -6.31 -18.48 -18.65
N SER A 999 -5.69 -19.49 -19.26
CA SER A 999 -6.10 -20.90 -19.16
C SER A 999 -5.69 -21.61 -17.86
N GLY A 1000 -4.74 -21.06 -17.11
CA GLY A 1000 -4.07 -21.74 -15.98
C GLY A 1000 -3.13 -22.88 -16.39
N LYS A 1001 -3.02 -23.24 -17.68
CA LYS A 1001 -2.19 -24.35 -18.17
C LYS A 1001 -0.69 -24.02 -18.25
N TYR A 1002 -0.36 -22.74 -18.36
CA TYR A 1002 1.01 -22.25 -18.48
C TYR A 1002 1.45 -21.56 -17.19
N GLY A 1003 2.74 -21.63 -16.89
CA GLY A 1003 3.32 -21.13 -15.65
C GLY A 1003 4.50 -20.20 -15.87
N GLN A 1004 4.81 -19.39 -14.85
CA GLN A 1004 5.98 -18.53 -14.80
C GLN A 1004 6.66 -18.64 -13.43
N ILE A 1005 7.99 -18.67 -13.45
CA ILE A 1005 8.86 -18.48 -12.29
C ILE A 1005 9.82 -17.36 -12.66
N LEU A 1006 9.57 -16.16 -12.15
CA LEU A 1006 10.35 -14.95 -12.44
C LEU A 1006 11.12 -14.49 -11.21
N PHE A 1007 12.26 -13.84 -11.41
CA PHE A 1007 13.20 -13.50 -10.34
C PHE A 1007 13.87 -12.14 -10.53
N ALA A 1008 13.76 -11.28 -9.52
CA ALA A 1008 14.40 -9.98 -9.44
C ALA A 1008 15.40 -9.96 -8.27
N CYS A 1009 16.69 -9.72 -8.53
CA CYS A 1009 17.81 -9.82 -7.59
C CYS A 1009 19.02 -8.97 -8.07
#